data_AF-A0A3E2YN20-F1
#
_entry.id   AF-A0A3E2YN20-F1
#
_cell.length_a   1.000
_cell.length_b   1.000
_cell.length_c   1.000
_cell.angle_alpha   90.00
_cell.angle_beta   90.00
_cell.angle_gamma   90.00
#
_symmetry.space_group_name_H-M   'P 1'
#
loop_
_entity.id
_entity.type
_entity.pdbx_description
1 polymer ?
#
loop_
_entity_poly.entity_id
_entity_poly.type
_entity_poly.pdbx_seq_one_letter_code
_entity_poly.pdbx_strand_id
1 'polypeptide(L)'
;MTTSVRPTGPVRRSTTPRASGTPVIVDCLHRMVESQVERTPDAEAVRHGDRSLTYRQLDEAANRLARALLARGVAGQDRVGVCLTRDVDLVVALLAVLKAGAAYVPLDPAYPPARVAFMTEDSGARVVLTRSGLADRFGDAALPLDAIDLADQPAGRPDAAADPSDLAYVIYTSGSTGRPKGVAVEHRSASVLMHWARSAFADEELGGMLAATSVCFDLSIFEIFGPLCWGGRVVLVDTVLALAAPDAARLPVTLVNTVPSAMSELLAADALPAGVRTVCLAGEPLTAALAARVLARPGVRRLLNLYGPSEDTTYSTWAEITADGTAPPIGRPLPHTRTYVLDAGGVPVPSGAPGELYLAGAGLARGYLGRPEETAARFLDDPFRPGDRMYRTGDRVRLRPDGQLEFLGRLDDQVKLRGHRIELGEVGAALAALPGVREAAAAVRTGPSGDPVLVGYLVGRRRDDVPARLRERLPAPMVPTAVVWLDRMPTTPSGKTDRAALPAPAWADPDVAPPSPGRDPAGARTGEVAAVWRDVLGVPVTGSAADFFDLGGDSLLAVRCAARLTAVTGVPVPPAALFDHPTVAALAAHLAARPPASRRPADAGERPVSTRARPAGDGPATGPTTAAGRAAAGSAAAAGDGPAAGPTGDTDAPLSAAQRRLWFLHQLDPTDTSYLVSYVVELRGPVDRAALARALRRVVARHPALRTVFPGSAAGPVQRVHDDPQVELVIEVPQPGMPLAERVARIAATSARIPMDLAAGPLLRAHLVGDGRRRFALLLVAHHIVCDDWSFSVLVRDLGRCYDSEREAAVRVTRPRPPWPAHPAPGPAGFALAQRDWLAGPAGRRALDEVVAGLRGAPTLLALAAGPATPDAGQPTAGRGAGALDRPDGASLRVPVDPATADAVRRLARAHRASLYMVGLAAFATLLGVGTGRTDLLVGTAFAGRTSVPAEESIGCFVNTMPLRLRPAPGRSFADLLAEARDAALAAAARQDVPFDAVVERLRPARHPRRNPLVQVAFGVQNAPAATWTGSWGLDFAGVELAPDAARLDLTLWLDERRGGLEALWTYRTDLFDGGRVTAWHRRFTEVLRRAATDPQRRLAECVDDPWGNER
;
A
#
# COMPACT_ATOMS: atom_id res chain seq x y z
N MET A 1 46.34 -10.97 48.65
CA MET A 1 47.27 -9.97 48.08
C MET A 1 46.47 -8.98 47.26
N THR A 2 46.69 -7.69 47.49
CA THR A 2 46.03 -6.58 46.81
C THR A 2 46.79 -6.17 45.55
N THR A 3 46.08 -5.87 44.47
CA THR A 3 46.54 -4.90 43.46
C THR A 3 45.32 -4.26 42.78
N SER A 4 45.21 -2.94 42.90
CA SER A 4 44.14 -2.17 42.26
C SER A 4 44.55 -1.72 40.86
N VAL A 5 43.62 -1.69 39.92
CA VAL A 5 43.76 -0.92 38.68
C VAL A 5 42.69 0.17 38.67
N ARG A 6 43.11 1.43 38.66
CA ARG A 6 42.22 2.59 38.51
C ARG A 6 41.74 2.71 37.05
N PRO A 7 40.52 3.20 36.79
CA PRO A 7 40.10 3.57 35.45
C PRO A 7 40.74 4.91 35.04
N THR A 8 41.35 4.95 33.86
CA THR A 8 41.85 6.19 33.21
C THR A 8 41.18 6.35 31.84
N GLY A 9 40.64 7.55 31.59
CA GLY A 9 40.04 7.90 30.30
C GLY A 9 38.78 8.75 30.45
N PRO A 10 38.82 10.06 30.13
CA PRO A 10 37.60 10.86 30.09
C PRO A 10 36.74 10.44 28.89
N VAL A 11 35.43 10.33 29.11
CA VAL A 11 34.47 10.15 28.02
C VAL A 11 34.62 11.33 27.05
N ARG A 12 35.03 11.06 25.80
CA ARG A 12 35.04 12.07 24.75
C ARG A 12 33.63 12.61 24.59
N ARG A 13 33.42 13.88 24.96
CA ARG A 13 32.21 14.62 24.61
C ARG A 13 32.05 14.55 23.09
N SER A 14 30.85 14.18 22.64
CA SER A 14 30.48 14.22 21.21
C SER A 14 30.81 15.61 20.66
N THR A 15 31.68 15.66 19.66
CA THR A 15 32.05 16.93 19.02
C THR A 15 30.95 17.33 18.05
N THR A 16 30.16 18.34 18.45
CA THR A 16 29.37 19.13 17.50
C THR A 16 30.27 19.63 16.37
N PRO A 17 29.83 19.59 15.10
CA PRO A 17 30.62 20.12 14.00
C PRO A 17 30.91 21.61 14.23
N ARG A 18 32.19 21.99 14.21
CA ARG A 18 32.57 23.41 14.10
C ARG A 18 32.02 23.93 12.78
N ALA A 19 31.21 24.99 12.82
CA ALA A 19 30.90 25.74 11.62
C ALA A 19 32.19 26.37 11.08
N SER A 20 32.44 26.26 9.78
CA SER A 20 33.46 27.02 9.09
C SER A 20 33.15 28.51 9.23
N GLY A 21 34.11 29.29 9.72
CA GLY A 21 33.99 30.74 9.93
C GLY A 21 34.06 31.56 8.65
N THR A 22 33.58 31.02 7.52
CA THR A 22 33.49 31.74 6.25
C THR A 22 32.28 32.69 6.34
N PRO A 23 32.42 34.00 6.04
CA PRO A 23 31.28 34.90 6.01
C PRO A 23 30.26 34.44 4.98
N VAL A 24 28.97 34.57 5.30
CA VAL A 24 27.89 34.27 4.35
C VAL A 24 27.87 35.37 3.31
N ILE A 25 28.20 35.06 2.06
CA ILE A 25 27.99 35.98 0.94
C ILE A 25 26.49 35.96 0.65
N VAL A 26 25.84 37.09 0.85
CA VAL A 26 24.40 37.29 0.59
C VAL A 26 24.22 38.47 -0.34
N ASP A 27 23.31 38.31 -1.30
CA ASP A 27 23.00 39.33 -2.30
C ASP A 27 21.52 39.20 -2.73
N CYS A 28 21.00 40.16 -3.48
CA CYS A 28 19.70 40.05 -4.12
C CYS A 28 19.78 39.10 -5.33
N LEU A 29 18.78 38.23 -5.51
CA LEU A 29 18.74 37.25 -6.61
C LEU A 29 18.91 37.92 -7.99
N HIS A 30 18.32 39.10 -8.19
CA HIS A 30 18.45 39.83 -9.45
C HIS A 30 19.86 40.40 -9.66
N ARG A 31 20.62 40.71 -8.60
CA ARG A 31 22.04 41.16 -8.69
C ARG A 31 22.96 40.00 -9.05
N MET A 32 22.69 38.80 -8.53
CA MET A 32 23.38 37.58 -8.94
C MET A 32 23.16 37.28 -10.44
N VAL A 33 21.92 37.46 -10.93
CA VAL A 33 21.61 37.32 -12.36
C VAL A 33 22.25 38.44 -13.19
N GLU A 34 22.18 39.72 -12.78
CA GLU A 34 22.88 40.84 -13.45
C GLU A 34 24.39 40.59 -13.58
N SER A 35 25.03 40.10 -12.51
CA SER A 35 26.46 39.73 -12.52
C SER A 35 26.77 38.60 -13.50
N GLN A 36 25.82 37.71 -13.78
CA GLN A 36 25.94 36.67 -14.79
C GLN A 36 25.66 37.19 -16.21
N VAL A 37 24.74 38.16 -16.36
CA VAL A 37 24.47 38.85 -17.64
C VAL A 37 25.72 39.59 -18.13
N GLU A 38 26.45 40.25 -17.24
CA GLU A 38 27.74 40.90 -17.57
C GLU A 38 28.81 39.90 -18.04
N ARG A 39 28.78 38.66 -17.52
CA ARG A 39 29.77 37.61 -17.83
C ARG A 39 29.47 36.85 -19.12
N THR A 40 28.20 36.55 -19.41
CA THR A 40 27.79 35.73 -20.56
C THR A 40 26.53 36.30 -21.26
N PRO A 41 26.55 37.55 -21.75
CA PRO A 41 25.36 38.25 -22.20
C PRO A 41 24.66 37.56 -23.39
N ASP A 42 25.42 36.93 -24.26
CA ASP A 42 24.92 36.36 -25.52
C ASP A 42 24.64 34.84 -25.43
N ALA A 43 24.78 34.24 -24.24
CA ALA A 43 24.39 32.85 -23.98
C ALA A 43 22.87 32.71 -23.79
N GLU A 44 22.28 31.59 -24.19
CA GLU A 44 20.84 31.30 -24.01
C GLU A 44 20.50 31.07 -22.53
N ALA A 45 19.68 31.95 -21.96
CA ALA A 45 19.29 31.92 -20.55
C ALA A 45 18.00 31.13 -20.29
N VAL A 46 17.00 31.30 -21.16
CA VAL A 46 15.67 30.67 -21.00
C VAL A 46 15.07 30.30 -22.35
N ARG A 47 14.35 29.17 -22.39
CA ARG A 47 13.64 28.65 -23.56
C ARG A 47 12.26 28.11 -23.19
N HIS A 48 11.26 28.36 -24.04
CA HIS A 48 9.98 27.67 -24.06
C HIS A 48 9.60 27.35 -25.51
N GLY A 49 9.54 26.05 -25.86
CA GLY A 49 9.40 25.61 -27.26
C GLY A 49 10.52 26.18 -28.14
N ASP A 50 10.14 26.81 -29.25
CA ASP A 50 11.07 27.45 -30.19
C ASP A 50 11.49 28.88 -29.76
N ARG A 51 10.81 29.49 -28.78
CA ARG A 51 11.15 30.84 -28.29
C ARG A 51 12.23 30.74 -27.21
N SER A 52 13.37 31.36 -27.42
CA SER A 52 14.41 31.53 -26.40
C SER A 52 14.86 32.99 -26.28
N LEU A 53 15.50 33.32 -25.14
CA LEU A 53 16.12 34.60 -24.87
C LEU A 53 17.56 34.39 -24.39
N THR A 54 18.48 35.24 -24.82
CA THR A 54 19.81 35.33 -24.21
C THR A 54 19.77 36.01 -22.84
N TYR A 55 20.84 35.91 -22.06
CA TYR A 55 20.97 36.64 -20.79
C TYR A 55 20.73 38.15 -20.96
N ARG A 56 21.33 38.77 -21.99
CA ARG A 56 21.12 40.18 -22.36
C ARG A 56 19.65 40.46 -22.65
N GLN A 57 19.01 39.68 -23.51
CA GLN A 57 17.61 39.89 -23.89
C GLN A 57 16.64 39.71 -22.70
N LEU A 58 16.92 38.74 -21.84
CA LEU A 58 16.16 38.50 -20.61
C LEU A 58 16.29 39.68 -19.64
N ASP A 59 17.51 40.18 -19.44
CA ASP A 59 17.78 41.32 -18.56
C ASP A 59 17.14 42.61 -19.08
N GLU A 60 17.32 42.93 -20.36
CA GLU A 60 16.75 44.12 -21.01
C GLU A 60 15.21 44.10 -20.98
N ALA A 61 14.58 42.95 -21.23
CA ALA A 61 13.13 42.79 -21.12
C ALA A 61 12.65 42.98 -19.67
N ALA A 62 13.34 42.38 -18.70
CA ALA A 62 13.02 42.52 -17.29
C ALA A 62 13.23 43.96 -16.78
N ASN A 63 14.27 44.66 -17.24
CA ASN A 63 14.54 46.07 -16.92
C ASN A 63 13.45 47.00 -17.46
N ARG A 64 12.95 46.77 -18.68
CA ARG A 64 11.83 47.54 -19.27
C ARG A 64 10.54 47.35 -18.48
N LEU A 65 10.21 46.11 -18.15
CA LEU A 65 9.03 45.79 -17.34
C LEU A 65 9.15 46.29 -15.90
N ALA A 66 10.35 46.26 -15.30
CA ALA A 66 10.62 46.84 -13.98
C ALA A 66 10.33 48.35 -13.97
N ARG A 67 10.70 49.10 -15.02
CA ARG A 67 10.33 50.52 -15.14
C ARG A 67 8.82 50.74 -15.24
N ALA A 68 8.10 49.87 -15.95
CA ALA A 68 6.64 49.94 -16.00
C ALA A 68 6.00 49.69 -14.61
N LEU A 69 6.57 48.79 -13.80
CA LEU A 69 6.16 48.60 -12.40
C LEU A 69 6.45 49.83 -11.52
N LEU A 70 7.66 50.39 -11.59
CA LEU A 70 8.05 51.62 -10.88
C LEU A 70 7.15 52.80 -11.25
N ALA A 71 6.82 52.95 -12.54
CA ALA A 71 5.90 53.99 -13.03
C ALA A 71 4.44 53.80 -12.56
N ARG A 72 4.07 52.59 -12.10
CA ARG A 72 2.79 52.31 -11.41
C ARG A 72 2.89 52.43 -9.89
N GLY A 73 4.01 52.93 -9.37
CA GLY A 73 4.22 53.19 -7.94
C GLY A 73 4.57 51.96 -7.11
N VAL A 74 5.02 50.87 -7.75
CA VAL A 74 5.64 49.73 -7.04
C VAL A 74 6.98 50.17 -6.48
N ALA A 75 7.27 49.86 -5.21
CA ALA A 75 8.49 50.23 -4.52
C ALA A 75 9.07 49.09 -3.66
N GLY A 76 10.16 49.39 -2.94
CA GLY A 76 10.82 48.45 -2.02
C GLY A 76 9.85 47.87 -0.99
N GLN A 77 9.93 46.55 -0.75
CA GLN A 77 9.00 45.76 0.07
C GLN A 77 7.54 45.65 -0.43
N ASP A 78 7.17 46.19 -1.59
CA ASP A 78 5.86 45.87 -2.17
C ASP A 78 5.76 44.40 -2.59
N ARG A 79 4.52 43.94 -2.78
CA ARG A 79 4.21 42.60 -3.28
C ARG A 79 3.46 42.73 -4.60
N VAL A 80 3.97 42.09 -5.65
CA VAL A 80 3.38 42.08 -6.99
C VAL A 80 2.92 40.67 -7.32
N GLY A 81 1.63 40.52 -7.62
CA GLY A 81 1.09 39.25 -8.09
C GLY A 81 1.63 38.93 -9.49
N VAL A 82 1.94 37.65 -9.75
CA VAL A 82 2.35 37.18 -11.07
C VAL A 82 1.44 36.02 -11.46
N CYS A 83 0.44 36.31 -12.29
CA CYS A 83 -0.57 35.36 -12.76
C CYS A 83 -0.46 35.13 -14.27
N LEU A 84 0.47 34.26 -14.64
CA LEU A 84 0.83 33.94 -16.02
C LEU A 84 0.90 32.42 -16.22
N THR A 85 0.60 31.97 -17.43
CA THR A 85 0.95 30.62 -17.91
C THR A 85 2.47 30.48 -18.03
N ARG A 86 2.99 29.25 -18.07
CA ARG A 86 4.44 29.06 -18.21
C ARG A 86 4.90 29.38 -19.62
N ASP A 87 5.72 30.43 -19.74
CA ASP A 87 6.42 30.83 -20.95
C ASP A 87 7.66 31.67 -20.55
N VAL A 88 8.40 32.20 -21.52
CA VAL A 88 9.58 33.04 -21.22
C VAL A 88 9.19 34.38 -20.56
N ASP A 89 7.98 34.89 -20.77
CA ASP A 89 7.51 36.16 -20.20
C ASP A 89 7.21 36.01 -18.70
N LEU A 90 6.86 34.81 -18.22
CA LEU A 90 6.83 34.50 -16.79
C LEU A 90 8.20 34.74 -16.13
N VAL A 91 9.30 34.29 -16.73
CA VAL A 91 10.64 34.49 -16.16
C VAL A 91 11.06 35.97 -16.23
N VAL A 92 10.70 36.67 -17.30
CA VAL A 92 10.84 38.14 -17.41
C VAL A 92 10.07 38.84 -16.29
N ALA A 93 8.83 38.45 -16.03
CA ALA A 93 7.98 39.04 -14.99
C ALA A 93 8.55 38.84 -13.57
N LEU A 94 9.02 37.62 -13.25
CA LEU A 94 9.66 37.33 -11.96
C LEU A 94 10.90 38.21 -11.75
N LEU A 95 11.79 38.30 -12.75
CA LEU A 95 12.98 39.16 -12.67
C LEU A 95 12.63 40.65 -12.61
N ALA A 96 11.62 41.10 -13.35
CA ALA A 96 11.19 42.49 -13.37
C ALA A 96 10.67 42.97 -12.00
N VAL A 97 9.91 42.14 -11.30
CA VAL A 97 9.44 42.43 -9.93
C VAL A 97 10.63 42.58 -8.97
N LEU A 98 11.57 41.64 -9.01
CA LEU A 98 12.78 41.70 -8.18
C LEU A 98 13.64 42.95 -8.50
N LYS A 99 13.78 43.29 -9.79
CA LYS A 99 14.52 44.48 -10.27
C LYS A 99 13.83 45.80 -9.92
N ALA A 100 12.53 45.79 -9.64
CA ALA A 100 11.81 46.94 -9.08
C ALA A 100 11.94 47.05 -7.54
N GLY A 101 12.69 46.15 -6.88
CA GLY A 101 12.85 46.10 -5.43
C GLY A 101 11.68 45.45 -4.67
N ALA A 102 10.73 44.86 -5.41
CA ALA A 102 9.53 44.25 -4.85
C ALA A 102 9.62 42.72 -4.79
N ALA A 103 8.78 42.12 -3.95
CA ALA A 103 8.63 40.66 -3.85
C ALA A 103 7.54 40.16 -4.80
N TYR A 104 7.77 39.05 -5.51
CA TYR A 104 6.70 38.45 -6.31
C TYR A 104 5.83 37.49 -5.49
N VAL A 105 4.55 37.46 -5.83
CA VAL A 105 3.55 36.52 -5.30
C VAL A 105 3.05 35.68 -6.49
N PRO A 106 3.51 34.43 -6.64
CA PRO A 106 3.11 33.60 -7.77
C PRO A 106 1.65 33.16 -7.62
N LEU A 107 0.87 33.30 -8.69
CA LEU A 107 -0.56 33.00 -8.76
C LEU A 107 -0.82 32.09 -9.97
N ASP A 108 -1.23 30.85 -9.75
CA ASP A 108 -1.50 29.91 -10.85
C ASP A 108 -2.85 30.24 -11.54
N PRO A 109 -2.90 30.52 -12.86
CA PRO A 109 -4.17 30.77 -13.56
C PRO A 109 -5.16 29.60 -13.52
N ALA A 110 -4.66 28.37 -13.31
CA ALA A 110 -5.47 27.16 -13.17
C ALA A 110 -5.99 26.95 -11.74
N TYR A 111 -5.56 27.75 -10.75
CA TYR A 111 -6.19 27.75 -9.43
C TYR A 111 -7.59 28.37 -9.48
N PRO A 112 -8.49 27.96 -8.56
CA PRO A 112 -9.86 28.48 -8.56
C PRO A 112 -9.88 29.99 -8.25
N PRO A 113 -10.76 30.78 -8.89
CA PRO A 113 -10.77 32.24 -8.74
C PRO A 113 -10.81 32.73 -7.28
N ALA A 114 -11.57 32.05 -6.41
CA ALA A 114 -11.64 32.37 -4.99
C ALA A 114 -10.29 32.22 -4.25
N ARG A 115 -9.45 31.25 -4.65
CA ARG A 115 -8.10 31.08 -4.08
C ARG A 115 -7.16 32.16 -4.57
N VAL A 116 -7.21 32.48 -5.87
CA VAL A 116 -6.40 33.53 -6.49
C VAL A 116 -6.73 34.90 -5.87
N ALA A 117 -8.01 35.20 -5.68
CA ALA A 117 -8.47 36.38 -4.97
C ALA A 117 -7.95 36.42 -3.52
N PHE A 118 -8.12 35.34 -2.74
CA PHE A 118 -7.59 35.25 -1.37
C PHE A 118 -6.08 35.49 -1.31
N MET A 119 -5.28 34.87 -2.19
CA MET A 119 -3.83 35.05 -2.22
C MET A 119 -3.43 36.48 -2.59
N THR A 120 -4.19 37.14 -3.47
CA THR A 120 -3.98 38.54 -3.85
C THR A 120 -4.30 39.48 -2.67
N GLU A 121 -5.38 39.22 -1.95
CA GLU A 121 -5.82 39.99 -0.77
C GLU A 121 -4.91 39.78 0.45
N ASP A 122 -4.65 38.54 0.87
CA ASP A 122 -3.80 38.19 2.02
C ASP A 122 -2.34 38.65 1.81
N SER A 123 -1.86 38.67 0.56
CA SER A 123 -0.56 39.26 0.24
C SER A 123 -0.58 40.79 0.12
N GLY A 124 -1.76 41.43 0.07
CA GLY A 124 -1.87 42.87 -0.18
C GLY A 124 -1.21 43.30 -1.50
N ALA A 125 -1.26 42.45 -2.52
CA ALA A 125 -0.67 42.74 -3.83
C ALA A 125 -1.53 43.74 -4.60
N ARG A 126 -1.02 44.96 -4.78
CA ARG A 126 -1.75 46.07 -5.44
C ARG A 126 -1.66 46.05 -6.97
N VAL A 127 -0.71 45.29 -7.50
CA VAL A 127 -0.47 45.10 -8.94
C VAL A 127 -0.34 43.59 -9.19
N VAL A 128 -0.99 43.10 -10.25
CA VAL A 128 -0.92 41.71 -10.70
C VAL A 128 -0.56 41.67 -12.18
N LEU A 129 0.68 41.25 -12.47
CA LEU A 129 1.13 40.97 -13.83
C LEU A 129 0.37 39.77 -14.39
N THR A 130 -0.30 39.95 -15.52
CA THR A 130 -1.13 38.90 -16.13
C THR A 130 -1.23 39.04 -17.66
N ARG A 131 -2.19 38.36 -18.31
CA ARG A 131 -2.53 38.53 -19.73
C ARG A 131 -3.91 39.17 -19.89
N SER A 132 -4.21 39.85 -21.01
CA SER A 132 -5.48 40.57 -21.18
C SER A 132 -6.72 39.69 -20.96
N GLY A 133 -6.69 38.44 -21.44
CA GLY A 133 -7.77 37.46 -21.24
C GLY A 133 -7.97 36.98 -19.79
N LEU A 134 -7.15 37.43 -18.83
CA LEU A 134 -7.27 37.15 -17.40
C LEU A 134 -7.44 38.44 -16.56
N ALA A 135 -7.38 39.63 -17.17
CA ALA A 135 -7.41 40.91 -16.48
C ALA A 135 -8.65 41.11 -15.59
N ASP A 136 -9.82 40.71 -16.09
CA ASP A 136 -11.11 40.80 -15.37
C ASP A 136 -11.11 40.10 -14.00
N ARG A 137 -10.21 39.13 -13.76
CA ARG A 137 -10.08 38.46 -12.45
C ARG A 137 -9.51 39.38 -11.35
N PHE A 138 -8.84 40.46 -11.72
CA PHE A 138 -8.09 41.33 -10.81
C PHE A 138 -8.56 42.79 -10.82
N GLY A 139 -9.43 43.19 -11.76
CA GLY A 139 -9.93 44.56 -11.88
C GLY A 139 -8.78 45.57 -12.02
N ASP A 140 -8.83 46.67 -11.27
CA ASP A 140 -7.82 47.74 -11.30
C ASP A 140 -6.40 47.29 -10.92
N ALA A 141 -6.25 46.14 -10.25
CA ALA A 141 -4.92 45.57 -9.96
C ALA A 141 -4.29 44.88 -11.19
N ALA A 142 -5.04 44.60 -12.25
CA ALA A 142 -4.53 43.94 -13.44
C ALA A 142 -3.50 44.80 -14.19
N LEU A 143 -2.36 44.19 -14.52
CA LEU A 143 -1.36 44.76 -15.41
C LEU A 143 -1.05 43.75 -16.55
N PRO A 144 -1.82 43.79 -17.65
CA PRO A 144 -1.70 42.81 -18.74
C PRO A 144 -0.43 43.04 -19.56
N LEU A 145 0.50 42.07 -19.56
CA LEU A 145 1.79 42.20 -20.24
C LEU A 145 1.68 42.47 -21.75
N ASP A 146 0.65 41.91 -22.38
CA ASP A 146 0.33 42.07 -23.80
C ASP A 146 -0.35 43.41 -24.16
N ALA A 147 -0.68 44.24 -23.16
CA ALA A 147 -1.24 45.58 -23.34
C ALA A 147 -0.30 46.72 -22.87
N ILE A 148 0.90 46.40 -22.38
CA ILE A 148 1.89 47.41 -21.97
C ILE A 148 2.83 47.69 -23.14
N ASP A 149 2.92 48.95 -23.56
CA ASP A 149 4.01 49.36 -24.44
C ASP A 149 5.32 49.46 -23.66
N LEU A 150 6.27 48.59 -24.02
CA LEU A 150 7.62 48.53 -23.48
C LEU A 150 8.68 48.94 -24.51
N ALA A 151 8.30 49.33 -25.74
CA ALA A 151 9.23 49.61 -26.83
C ALA A 151 10.11 50.84 -26.55
N ASP A 152 9.52 51.89 -25.97
CA ASP A 152 10.21 53.14 -25.62
C ASP A 152 10.84 53.13 -24.22
N GLN A 153 10.63 52.08 -23.42
CA GLN A 153 11.26 51.96 -22.09
C GLN A 153 12.77 51.71 -22.22
N PRO A 154 13.64 52.42 -21.46
CA PRO A 154 15.07 52.15 -21.48
C PRO A 154 15.41 50.70 -21.09
N ALA A 155 16.45 50.15 -21.74
CA ALA A 155 16.83 48.74 -21.59
C ALA A 155 17.85 48.46 -20.46
N GLY A 156 18.63 49.46 -20.02
CA GLY A 156 19.62 49.30 -18.95
C GLY A 156 18.99 49.09 -17.57
N ARG A 157 19.78 48.76 -16.54
CA ARG A 157 19.32 48.53 -15.16
C ARG A 157 18.42 49.68 -14.62
N PRO A 158 17.29 49.39 -13.93
CA PRO A 158 16.46 50.41 -13.29
C PRO A 158 17.13 50.95 -12.01
N ASP A 159 16.82 52.21 -11.67
CA ASP A 159 17.26 52.85 -10.42
C ASP A 159 16.29 52.51 -9.28
N ALA A 160 16.41 51.29 -8.77
CA ALA A 160 15.65 50.78 -7.64
C ALA A 160 16.59 50.23 -6.56
N ALA A 161 16.37 50.68 -5.33
CA ALA A 161 17.06 50.14 -4.15
C ALA A 161 16.46 48.78 -3.77
N ALA A 162 17.33 47.84 -3.42
CA ALA A 162 16.99 46.54 -2.87
C ALA A 162 18.13 46.08 -1.96
N ASP A 163 17.79 45.57 -0.79
CA ASP A 163 18.71 45.05 0.22
C ASP A 163 18.59 43.52 0.36
N PRO A 164 19.65 42.75 0.66
CA PRO A 164 19.53 41.30 0.86
C PRO A 164 18.55 40.90 1.99
N SER A 165 18.22 41.79 2.93
CA SER A 165 17.18 41.55 3.94
C SER A 165 15.75 41.71 3.41
N ASP A 166 15.57 42.25 2.21
CA ASP A 166 14.26 42.44 1.58
C ASP A 166 13.60 41.12 1.17
N LEU A 167 12.26 41.15 1.08
CA LEU A 167 11.51 40.00 0.57
C LEU A 167 11.80 39.80 -0.93
N ALA A 168 12.18 38.58 -1.29
CA ALA A 168 12.29 38.17 -2.69
C ALA A 168 10.94 37.65 -3.21
N TYR A 169 10.24 36.85 -2.40
CA TYR A 169 8.96 36.24 -2.80
C TYR A 169 8.13 35.78 -1.60
N VAL A 170 6.84 35.56 -1.85
CA VAL A 170 5.91 34.97 -0.89
C VAL A 170 5.28 33.72 -1.49
N ILE A 171 5.68 32.53 -1.01
CA ILE A 171 5.08 31.25 -1.44
C ILE A 171 3.95 30.87 -0.49
N TYR A 172 2.74 30.68 -1.02
CA TYR A 172 1.60 30.22 -0.24
C TYR A 172 1.63 28.71 -0.04
N THR A 173 1.96 28.31 1.18
CA THR A 173 1.75 26.94 1.64
C THR A 173 0.35 26.81 2.22
N SER A 174 -0.16 25.59 2.31
CA SER A 174 -1.41 25.37 3.04
C SER A 174 -1.24 25.64 4.54
N GLY A 175 -2.29 26.11 5.22
CA GLY A 175 -2.23 26.47 6.66
C GLY A 175 -3.04 25.57 7.59
N SER A 176 -2.51 25.28 8.77
CA SER A 176 -3.12 24.43 9.80
C SER A 176 -4.45 24.99 10.36
N THR A 177 -4.60 26.31 10.35
CA THR A 177 -5.83 27.05 10.69
C THR A 177 -6.90 27.00 9.59
N GLY A 178 -6.60 26.38 8.45
CA GLY A 178 -7.55 26.15 7.39
C GLY A 178 -7.56 27.20 6.27
N ARG A 179 -6.66 28.18 6.31
CA ARG A 179 -6.42 29.16 5.24
C ARG A 179 -4.96 29.05 4.78
N PRO A 180 -4.65 29.23 3.48
CA PRO A 180 -3.26 29.32 3.02
C PRO A 180 -2.46 30.34 3.83
N LYS A 181 -1.17 30.09 4.02
CA LYS A 181 -0.24 30.99 4.74
C LYS A 181 0.92 31.36 3.81
N GLY A 182 1.15 32.66 3.63
CA GLY A 182 2.27 33.17 2.83
C GLY A 182 3.58 33.01 3.61
N VAL A 183 4.51 32.18 3.12
CA VAL A 183 5.87 32.07 3.65
C VAL A 183 6.70 33.18 3.00
N ALA A 184 7.14 34.14 3.80
CA ALA A 184 7.83 35.33 3.32
C ALA A 184 9.35 35.09 3.32
N VAL A 185 9.93 34.87 2.14
CA VAL A 185 11.34 34.54 1.95
C VAL A 185 12.13 35.76 1.52
N GLU A 186 13.29 35.95 2.15
CA GLU A 186 14.18 37.10 1.92
C GLU A 186 15.24 36.78 0.87
N HIS A 187 15.77 37.82 0.23
CA HIS A 187 16.83 37.71 -0.77
C HIS A 187 18.05 36.95 -0.23
N ARG A 188 18.49 37.26 1.00
CA ARG A 188 19.59 36.59 1.69
C ARG A 188 19.36 35.09 1.82
N SER A 189 18.17 34.66 2.24
CA SER A 189 17.84 33.24 2.42
C SER A 189 17.85 32.48 1.10
N ALA A 190 17.29 33.07 0.04
CA ALA A 190 17.33 32.50 -1.30
C ALA A 190 18.76 32.51 -1.91
N SER A 191 19.57 33.53 -1.63
CA SER A 191 20.94 33.61 -2.12
C SER A 191 21.85 32.52 -1.55
N VAL A 192 21.60 32.05 -0.32
CA VAL A 192 22.32 30.91 0.28
C VAL A 192 22.08 29.62 -0.51
N LEU A 193 20.83 29.37 -0.91
CA LEU A 193 20.46 28.25 -1.78
C LEU A 193 21.17 28.36 -3.15
N MET A 194 21.25 29.57 -3.73
CA MET A 194 21.97 29.79 -5.00
C MET A 194 23.47 29.56 -4.86
N HIS A 195 24.11 29.99 -3.77
CA HIS A 195 25.53 29.72 -3.52
C HIS A 195 25.80 28.22 -3.27
N TRP A 196 24.88 27.50 -2.60
CA TRP A 196 24.95 26.04 -2.52
C TRP A 196 24.88 25.40 -3.91
N ALA A 197 23.96 25.84 -4.77
CA ALA A 197 23.83 25.33 -6.13
C ALA A 197 25.16 25.43 -6.91
N ARG A 198 25.89 26.56 -6.79
CA ARG A 198 27.23 26.71 -7.39
C ARG A 198 28.25 25.69 -6.89
N SER A 199 28.16 25.30 -5.62
CA SER A 199 29.07 24.33 -5.01
C SER A 199 28.68 22.87 -5.27
N ALA A 200 27.41 22.60 -5.59
CA ALA A 200 26.84 21.27 -5.71
C ALA A 200 26.77 20.75 -7.17
N PHE A 201 26.78 21.66 -8.15
CA PHE A 201 26.62 21.34 -9.58
C PHE A 201 27.72 21.99 -10.44
N ALA A 202 28.21 21.22 -11.42
CA ALA A 202 29.13 21.69 -12.45
C ALA A 202 28.40 22.49 -13.54
N ASP A 203 29.16 23.25 -14.35
CA ASP A 203 28.62 24.08 -15.43
C ASP A 203 27.86 23.23 -16.47
N GLU A 204 28.31 22.01 -16.75
CA GLU A 204 27.64 21.07 -17.65
C GLU A 204 26.34 20.49 -17.08
N GLU A 205 26.21 20.43 -15.75
CA GLU A 205 24.97 19.99 -15.10
C GLU A 205 23.91 21.10 -15.18
N LEU A 206 24.29 22.36 -14.96
CA LEU A 206 23.41 23.53 -15.04
C LEU A 206 23.11 23.98 -16.48
N GLY A 207 23.78 23.42 -17.49
CA GLY A 207 23.61 23.78 -18.91
C GLY A 207 22.21 23.57 -19.51
N GLY A 208 21.29 22.95 -18.77
CA GLY A 208 19.94 22.60 -19.19
C GLY A 208 19.06 22.14 -18.03
N MET A 209 18.63 23.06 -17.16
CA MET A 209 17.71 22.79 -16.05
C MET A 209 16.27 22.66 -16.56
N LEU A 210 15.59 21.56 -16.27
CA LEU A 210 14.15 21.43 -16.50
C LEU A 210 13.37 22.27 -15.48
N ALA A 211 12.62 23.26 -15.96
CA ALA A 211 11.69 24.05 -15.17
C ALA A 211 10.25 23.62 -15.46
N ALA A 212 9.74 22.71 -14.63
CA ALA A 212 8.47 22.02 -14.80
C ALA A 212 7.53 22.18 -13.60
N THR A 213 8.04 22.55 -12.43
CA THR A 213 7.25 22.73 -11.22
C THR A 213 6.47 24.05 -11.29
N SER A 214 5.21 24.08 -10.85
CA SER A 214 4.42 25.33 -10.82
C SER A 214 5.09 26.35 -9.93
N VAL A 215 5.16 27.61 -10.38
CA VAL A 215 5.83 28.71 -9.67
C VAL A 215 5.20 29.04 -8.32
N CYS A 216 4.02 28.50 -8.02
CA CYS A 216 3.41 28.53 -6.69
C CYS A 216 4.10 27.60 -5.66
N PHE A 217 5.11 26.82 -6.05
CA PHE A 217 5.89 25.95 -5.17
C PHE A 217 7.38 26.30 -5.20
N ASP A 218 8.02 26.20 -4.04
CA ASP A 218 9.40 26.60 -3.78
C ASP A 218 10.48 25.81 -4.56
N LEU A 219 10.17 24.59 -5.02
CA LEU A 219 11.02 23.84 -5.96
C LEU A 219 11.34 24.63 -7.24
N SER A 220 10.40 25.45 -7.74
CA SER A 220 10.61 26.25 -8.95
C SER A 220 11.70 27.32 -8.77
N ILE A 221 11.98 27.74 -7.53
CA ILE A 221 13.00 28.74 -7.21
C ILE A 221 14.38 28.22 -7.62
N PHE A 222 14.67 26.94 -7.33
CA PHE A 222 15.89 26.29 -7.75
C PHE A 222 15.92 26.03 -9.27
N GLU A 223 14.79 25.62 -9.86
CA GLU A 223 14.66 25.40 -11.31
C GLU A 223 14.89 26.67 -12.15
N ILE A 224 14.55 27.85 -11.62
CA ILE A 224 14.67 29.13 -12.32
C ILE A 224 15.98 29.85 -11.93
N PHE A 225 16.19 30.13 -10.66
CA PHE A 225 17.32 30.98 -10.23
C PHE A 225 18.64 30.20 -10.09
N GLY A 226 18.59 28.89 -9.85
CA GLY A 226 19.77 28.01 -9.79
C GLY A 226 20.65 28.10 -11.04
N PRO A 227 20.12 27.88 -12.26
CA PRO A 227 20.87 28.08 -13.49
C PRO A 227 21.15 29.57 -13.79
N LEU A 228 20.17 30.46 -13.61
CA LEU A 228 20.30 31.88 -14.01
C LEU A 228 21.38 32.65 -13.21
N CYS A 229 21.64 32.28 -11.96
CA CYS A 229 22.72 32.93 -11.19
C CYS A 229 24.13 32.51 -11.64
N TRP A 230 24.26 31.43 -12.43
CA TRP A 230 25.56 30.78 -12.68
C TRP A 230 25.84 30.43 -14.15
N GLY A 231 25.05 30.95 -15.10
CA GLY A 231 25.31 30.82 -16.54
C GLY A 231 24.67 29.58 -17.17
N GLY A 232 23.82 28.87 -16.42
CA GLY A 232 23.03 27.76 -16.92
C GLY A 232 21.86 28.20 -17.80
N ARG A 233 21.02 27.24 -18.19
CA ARG A 233 19.82 27.47 -19.03
C ARG A 233 18.57 26.92 -18.36
N VAL A 234 17.50 27.71 -18.37
CA VAL A 234 16.15 27.29 -17.95
C VAL A 234 15.38 26.76 -19.16
N VAL A 235 15.00 25.48 -19.13
CA VAL A 235 14.16 24.82 -20.15
C VAL A 235 12.76 24.65 -19.58
N LEU A 236 11.84 25.56 -19.95
CA LEU A 236 10.47 25.57 -19.47
C LEU A 236 9.63 24.49 -20.16
N VAL A 237 8.80 23.78 -19.40
CA VAL A 237 7.76 22.87 -19.92
C VAL A 237 6.51 22.92 -19.03
N ASP A 238 5.31 22.69 -19.58
CA ASP A 238 4.05 22.73 -18.83
C ASP A 238 4.01 21.77 -17.63
N THR A 239 4.51 20.56 -17.82
CA THR A 239 4.66 19.55 -16.76
C THR A 239 5.90 18.70 -17.05
N VAL A 240 6.40 18.02 -16.02
CA VAL A 240 7.49 17.05 -16.13
C VAL A 240 7.18 15.93 -17.14
N LEU A 241 5.91 15.54 -17.29
CA LEU A 241 5.44 14.55 -18.27
C LEU A 241 5.54 15.02 -19.73
N ALA A 242 5.81 16.31 -19.99
CA ALA A 242 6.14 16.78 -21.34
C ALA A 242 7.40 16.08 -21.90
N LEU A 243 8.26 15.53 -21.04
CA LEU A 243 9.39 14.70 -21.47
C LEU A 243 9.00 13.37 -22.12
N ALA A 244 7.74 12.94 -21.99
CA ALA A 244 7.19 11.78 -22.71
C ALA A 244 6.69 12.11 -24.13
N ALA A 245 6.68 13.39 -24.53
CA ALA A 245 6.29 13.78 -25.89
C ALA A 245 7.39 13.37 -26.90
N PRO A 246 7.04 12.99 -28.15
CA PRO A 246 8.02 12.56 -29.16
C PRO A 246 9.15 13.57 -29.43
N ASP A 247 8.85 14.87 -29.38
CA ASP A 247 9.82 15.95 -29.59
C ASP A 247 10.73 16.23 -28.39
N ALA A 248 10.45 15.65 -27.21
CA ALA A 248 11.23 15.91 -25.99
C ALA A 248 12.71 15.52 -26.11
N ALA A 249 13.04 14.57 -26.99
CA ALA A 249 14.42 14.18 -27.30
C ALA A 249 15.28 15.33 -27.87
N ARG A 250 14.65 16.42 -28.36
CA ARG A 250 15.32 17.64 -28.86
C ARG A 250 15.54 18.70 -27.78
N LEU A 251 14.94 18.55 -26.59
CA LEU A 251 15.09 19.52 -25.51
C LEU A 251 16.50 19.44 -24.90
N PRO A 252 17.21 20.57 -24.72
CA PRO A 252 18.56 20.58 -24.18
C PRO A 252 18.53 20.46 -22.64
N VAL A 253 18.06 19.32 -22.12
CA VAL A 253 17.91 19.07 -20.67
C VAL A 253 19.06 18.18 -20.17
N THR A 254 19.82 18.70 -19.20
CA THR A 254 20.92 18.03 -18.50
C THR A 254 20.57 17.72 -17.04
N LEU A 255 19.68 18.49 -16.42
CA LEU A 255 19.27 18.30 -15.03
C LEU A 255 17.74 18.28 -14.91
N VAL A 256 17.19 17.24 -14.27
CA VAL A 256 15.77 17.15 -13.92
C VAL A 256 15.61 17.29 -12.42
N ASN A 257 14.97 18.37 -12.00
CA ASN A 257 14.51 18.56 -10.61
C ASN A 257 13.01 18.23 -10.54
N THR A 258 12.62 17.28 -9.69
CA THR A 258 11.21 16.88 -9.58
C THR A 258 10.93 16.10 -8.28
N VAL A 259 9.75 15.50 -8.17
CA VAL A 259 9.32 14.69 -7.02
C VAL A 259 9.38 13.19 -7.35
N PRO A 260 9.62 12.31 -6.35
CA PRO A 260 9.66 10.86 -6.53
C PRO A 260 8.51 10.25 -7.35
N SER A 261 7.25 10.65 -7.09
CA SER A 261 6.08 10.18 -7.86
C SER A 261 6.20 10.48 -9.36
N ALA A 262 6.42 11.75 -9.72
CA ALA A 262 6.62 12.19 -11.10
C ALA A 262 7.80 11.50 -11.81
N MET A 263 8.92 11.29 -11.10
CA MET A 263 10.05 10.53 -11.64
C MET A 263 9.69 9.06 -11.88
N SER A 264 8.88 8.44 -11.02
CA SER A 264 8.40 7.08 -11.21
C SER A 264 7.53 6.95 -12.48
N GLU A 265 6.68 7.94 -12.75
CA GLU A 265 5.85 8.04 -13.96
C GLU A 265 6.71 8.20 -15.22
N LEU A 266 7.68 9.12 -15.23
CA LEU A 266 8.64 9.26 -16.34
C LEU A 266 9.38 7.96 -16.63
N LEU A 267 9.87 7.29 -15.59
CA LEU A 267 10.58 6.01 -15.71
C LEU A 267 9.66 4.83 -16.03
N ALA A 268 8.34 4.99 -15.94
CA ALA A 268 7.36 3.98 -16.38
C ALA A 268 7.01 4.18 -17.86
N ALA A 269 7.02 5.42 -18.35
CA ALA A 269 6.86 5.78 -19.76
C ALA A 269 8.17 5.71 -20.59
N ASP A 270 9.29 5.31 -19.97
CA ASP A 270 10.65 5.36 -20.53
C ASP A 270 11.07 6.76 -21.07
N ALA A 271 10.49 7.79 -20.46
CA ALA A 271 10.44 9.17 -20.95
C ALA A 271 11.55 10.09 -20.41
N LEU A 272 12.66 9.53 -19.89
CA LEU A 272 13.78 10.34 -19.39
C LEU A 272 14.80 10.56 -20.53
N PRO A 273 15.03 11.81 -21.02
CA PRO A 273 15.90 12.05 -22.16
C PRO A 273 17.35 11.63 -21.90
N ALA A 274 18.02 11.10 -22.92
CA ALA A 274 19.43 10.66 -22.83
C ALA A 274 20.42 11.80 -22.49
N GLY A 275 20.01 13.06 -22.66
CA GLY A 275 20.78 14.24 -22.25
C GLY A 275 20.87 14.41 -20.72
N VAL A 276 19.90 13.89 -19.96
CA VAL A 276 19.82 14.08 -18.51
C VAL A 276 20.98 13.36 -17.82
N ARG A 277 21.83 14.14 -17.14
CA ARG A 277 22.99 13.69 -16.37
C ARG A 277 22.74 13.67 -14.87
N THR A 278 21.90 14.56 -14.38
CA THR A 278 21.69 14.73 -12.94
C THR A 278 20.21 14.80 -12.62
N VAL A 279 19.79 14.02 -11.63
CA VAL A 279 18.40 13.97 -11.17
C VAL A 279 18.35 14.42 -9.72
N CYS A 280 17.55 15.44 -9.44
CA CYS A 280 17.26 15.92 -8.10
C CYS A 280 15.83 15.51 -7.74
N LEU A 281 15.68 14.73 -6.67
CA LEU A 281 14.38 14.32 -6.15
C LEU A 281 14.14 14.97 -4.80
N ALA A 282 13.00 15.63 -4.66
CA ALA A 282 12.61 16.36 -3.47
C ALA A 282 11.13 16.20 -3.14
N GLY A 283 10.68 16.81 -2.04
CA GLY A 283 9.25 16.94 -1.73
C GLY A 283 8.59 15.69 -1.14
N GLU A 284 9.01 14.48 -1.49
CA GLU A 284 8.45 13.20 -0.99
C GLU A 284 9.55 12.23 -0.52
N PRO A 285 9.23 11.20 0.28
CA PRO A 285 10.21 10.17 0.67
C PRO A 285 10.70 9.36 -0.53
N LEU A 286 11.99 9.45 -0.85
CA LEU A 286 12.63 8.66 -1.90
C LEU A 286 12.80 7.20 -1.44
N THR A 287 12.33 6.24 -2.25
CA THR A 287 12.53 4.80 -2.00
C THR A 287 13.82 4.30 -2.64
N ALA A 288 14.45 3.30 -2.03
CA ALA A 288 15.65 2.65 -2.59
C ALA A 288 15.39 2.05 -3.98
N ALA A 289 14.19 1.51 -4.21
CA ALA A 289 13.76 0.96 -5.50
C ALA A 289 13.69 2.04 -6.60
N LEU A 290 13.12 3.21 -6.32
CA LEU A 290 13.09 4.30 -7.28
C LEU A 290 14.49 4.86 -7.52
N ALA A 291 15.29 5.04 -6.47
CA ALA A 291 16.67 5.51 -6.58
C ALA A 291 17.51 4.61 -7.50
N ALA A 292 17.39 3.28 -7.35
CA ALA A 292 18.04 2.32 -8.24
C ALA A 292 17.52 2.42 -9.69
N ARG A 293 16.20 2.58 -9.92
CA ARG A 293 15.63 2.77 -11.27
C ARG A 293 16.13 4.03 -11.97
N VAL A 294 16.38 5.11 -11.22
CA VAL A 294 16.97 6.37 -11.74
C VAL A 294 18.45 6.17 -12.06
N LEU A 295 19.24 5.65 -11.12
CA LEU A 295 20.68 5.44 -11.29
C LEU A 295 21.02 4.41 -12.38
N ALA A 296 20.10 3.49 -12.70
CA ALA A 296 20.23 2.55 -13.80
C ALA A 296 20.07 3.18 -15.20
N ARG A 297 19.70 4.47 -15.32
CA ARG A 297 19.53 5.15 -16.61
C ARG A 297 20.90 5.53 -17.18
N PRO A 298 21.29 5.09 -18.39
CA PRO A 298 22.64 5.33 -18.93
C PRO A 298 23.05 6.80 -19.09
N GLY A 299 22.08 7.73 -19.15
CA GLY A 299 22.33 9.17 -19.13
C GLY A 299 22.81 9.67 -17.77
N VAL A 300 22.21 9.15 -16.69
CA VAL A 300 22.28 9.68 -15.32
C VAL A 300 23.56 9.26 -14.65
N ARG A 301 24.32 10.26 -14.18
CA ARG A 301 25.58 10.13 -13.43
C ARG A 301 25.40 10.36 -11.94
N ARG A 302 24.44 11.22 -11.56
CA ARG A 302 24.19 11.64 -10.17
C ARG A 302 22.71 11.65 -9.85
N LEU A 303 22.36 11.12 -8.69
CA LEU A 303 21.04 11.22 -8.08
C LEU A 303 21.16 11.92 -6.72
N LEU A 304 20.50 13.05 -6.55
CA LEU A 304 20.46 13.78 -5.30
C LEU A 304 19.08 13.66 -4.66
N ASN A 305 19.04 13.30 -3.37
CA ASN A 305 17.84 13.38 -2.54
C ASN A 305 17.90 14.67 -1.73
N LEU A 306 16.95 15.56 -1.96
CA LEU A 306 16.91 16.91 -1.39
C LEU A 306 15.72 17.05 -0.43
N TYR A 307 15.94 17.68 0.71
CA TYR A 307 14.90 17.92 1.71
C TYR A 307 14.98 19.36 2.20
N GLY A 308 13.82 20.02 2.24
CA GLY A 308 13.59 21.26 2.97
C GLY A 308 12.09 21.53 3.12
N PRO A 309 11.69 22.31 4.13
CA PRO A 309 10.42 23.01 4.17
C PRO A 309 10.54 24.39 3.51
N SER A 310 9.43 24.94 3.00
CA SER A 310 9.39 26.31 2.45
C SER A 310 9.83 27.37 3.45
N GLU A 311 9.61 27.13 4.75
CA GLU A 311 10.04 27.98 5.85
C GLU A 311 11.57 28.05 6.07
N ASP A 312 12.36 27.19 5.41
CA ASP A 312 13.82 27.21 5.38
C ASP A 312 14.35 27.18 3.91
N THR A 313 13.59 27.82 3.01
CA THR A 313 13.97 28.13 1.62
C THR A 313 14.34 26.92 0.75
N THR A 314 13.31 26.16 0.37
CA THR A 314 13.35 25.05 -0.60
C THR A 314 14.13 23.81 -0.14
N TYR A 315 15.44 23.92 0.09
CA TYR A 315 16.32 22.82 0.51
C TYR A 315 17.19 23.20 1.70
N SER A 316 17.17 22.35 2.72
CA SER A 316 17.88 22.50 4.00
C SER A 316 18.94 21.42 4.19
N THR A 317 18.70 20.22 3.65
CA THR A 317 19.61 19.08 3.67
C THR A 317 19.64 18.36 2.32
N TRP A 318 20.77 17.72 2.00
CA TRP A 318 20.92 16.94 0.78
C TRP A 318 21.84 15.73 0.96
N ALA A 319 21.58 14.68 0.18
CA ALA A 319 22.45 13.51 0.01
C ALA A 319 22.62 13.19 -1.47
N GLU A 320 23.84 12.85 -1.88
CA GLU A 320 24.08 12.11 -3.12
C GLU A 320 23.84 10.62 -2.86
N ILE A 321 22.99 10.00 -3.68
CA ILE A 321 22.50 8.63 -3.46
C ILE A 321 23.31 7.65 -4.30
N THR A 322 23.86 6.65 -3.62
CA THR A 322 24.47 5.47 -4.23
C THR A 322 23.47 4.32 -4.30
N ALA A 323 23.65 3.39 -5.25
CA ALA A 323 22.79 2.21 -5.40
C ALA A 323 23.20 1.08 -4.42
N ASP A 324 23.27 1.38 -3.11
CA ASP A 324 23.70 0.42 -2.08
C ASP A 324 22.54 -0.40 -1.46
N GLY A 325 21.30 -0.14 -1.88
CA GLY A 325 20.10 -0.83 -1.41
C GLY A 325 19.59 -0.36 -0.03
N THR A 326 20.24 0.60 0.61
CA THR A 326 19.78 1.17 1.89
C THR A 326 18.66 2.19 1.68
N ALA A 327 17.92 2.52 2.74
CA ALA A 327 16.91 3.58 2.68
C ALA A 327 17.57 4.94 2.40
N PRO A 328 17.20 5.67 1.33
CA PRO A 328 17.82 6.95 0.99
C PRO A 328 17.73 7.97 2.13
N PRO A 329 18.86 8.47 2.65
CA PRO A 329 18.86 9.53 3.66
C PRO A 329 18.40 10.86 3.05
N ILE A 330 17.87 11.76 3.88
CA ILE A 330 17.69 13.18 3.52
C ILE A 330 19.01 13.97 3.67
N GLY A 331 20.04 13.34 4.23
CA GLY A 331 21.43 13.74 4.06
C GLY A 331 21.95 14.73 5.08
N ARG A 332 22.85 15.62 4.65
CA ARG A 332 23.56 16.56 5.52
C ARG A 332 23.07 17.99 5.31
N PRO A 333 23.20 18.90 6.31
CA PRO A 333 22.82 20.29 6.15
C PRO A 333 23.53 20.96 4.97
N LEU A 334 22.84 21.89 4.31
CA LEU A 334 23.47 22.83 3.38
C LEU A 334 24.51 23.71 4.11
N PRO A 335 25.49 24.30 3.39
CA PRO A 335 26.36 25.33 3.95
C PRO A 335 25.54 26.44 4.63
N HIS A 336 25.97 26.87 5.82
CA HIS A 336 25.30 27.86 6.66
C HIS A 336 23.92 27.45 7.24
N THR A 337 23.45 26.22 6.97
CA THR A 337 22.32 25.58 7.65
C THR A 337 22.81 24.66 8.77
N ARG A 338 22.04 24.55 9.85
CA ARG A 338 22.27 23.70 11.01
C ARG A 338 21.03 22.88 11.28
N THR A 339 21.23 21.66 11.76
CA THR A 339 20.15 20.72 12.09
C THR A 339 20.31 20.23 13.53
N TYR A 340 19.24 20.30 14.31
CA TYR A 340 19.17 19.68 15.63
C TYR A 340 18.10 18.58 15.62
N VAL A 341 18.39 17.44 16.24
CA VAL A 341 17.41 16.34 16.44
C VAL A 341 17.10 16.30 17.93
N LEU A 342 15.91 16.78 18.30
CA LEU A 342 15.54 17.05 19.69
C LEU A 342 14.45 16.08 20.18
N ASP A 343 14.40 15.82 21.48
CA ASP A 343 13.26 15.18 22.11
C ASP A 343 12.14 16.19 22.46
N ALA A 344 11.07 15.70 23.10
CA ALA A 344 9.93 16.53 23.50
C ALA A 344 10.26 17.57 24.59
N GLY A 345 11.43 17.49 25.24
CA GLY A 345 11.95 18.48 26.18
C GLY A 345 12.90 19.49 25.54
N GLY A 346 13.13 19.42 24.22
CA GLY A 346 14.09 20.26 23.51
C GLY A 346 15.55 19.82 23.68
N VAL A 347 15.81 18.61 24.20
CA VAL A 347 17.16 18.11 24.45
C VAL A 347 17.66 17.32 23.23
N PRO A 348 18.91 17.53 22.76
CA PRO A 348 19.47 16.75 21.65
C PRO A 348 19.54 15.25 21.95
N VAL A 349 18.98 14.43 21.05
CA VAL A 349 19.01 12.96 21.19
C VAL A 349 20.35 12.38 20.72
N PRO A 350 20.80 11.22 21.26
CA PRO A 350 21.99 10.53 20.76
C PRO A 350 21.85 10.09 19.30
N SER A 351 22.98 9.99 18.58
CA SER A 351 23.02 9.37 17.25
C SER A 351 22.38 7.97 17.26
N GLY A 352 21.56 7.68 16.26
CA GLY A 352 20.75 6.46 16.16
C GLY A 352 19.37 6.54 16.84
N ALA A 353 19.13 7.52 17.71
CA ALA A 353 17.81 7.74 18.32
C ALA A 353 16.91 8.60 17.41
N PRO A 354 15.59 8.34 17.38
CA PRO A 354 14.64 9.19 16.67
C PRO A 354 14.23 10.41 17.51
N GLY A 355 14.13 11.58 16.88
CA GLY A 355 13.64 12.82 17.48
C GLY A 355 12.95 13.73 16.44
N GLU A 356 12.58 14.93 16.84
CA GLU A 356 12.03 15.97 15.95
C GLU A 356 13.17 16.81 15.35
N LEU A 357 13.07 17.14 14.06
CA LEU A 357 14.05 17.98 13.36
C LEU A 357 13.77 19.48 13.57
N TYR A 358 14.81 20.21 13.94
CA TYR A 358 14.84 21.67 13.98
C TYR A 358 15.93 22.16 13.03
N LEU A 359 15.63 23.22 12.27
CA LEU A 359 16.50 23.82 11.27
C LEU A 359 16.91 25.22 11.74
N ALA A 360 18.17 25.61 11.58
CA ALA A 360 18.65 26.93 12.00
C ALA A 360 19.72 27.47 11.04
N GLY A 361 19.87 28.79 10.99
CA GLY A 361 20.87 29.45 10.14
C GLY A 361 20.27 30.22 8.98
N ALA A 362 21.04 30.35 7.90
CA ALA A 362 20.80 31.40 6.91
C ALA A 362 19.69 31.08 5.88
N GLY A 363 19.24 29.83 5.78
CA GLY A 363 18.11 29.43 4.92
C GLY A 363 16.73 29.86 5.46
N LEU A 364 16.63 30.27 6.73
CA LEU A 364 15.34 30.57 7.36
C LEU A 364 14.62 31.73 6.68
N ALA A 365 13.31 31.55 6.46
CA ALA A 365 12.41 32.60 6.02
C ALA A 365 12.26 33.71 7.10
N ARG A 366 11.72 34.88 6.70
CA ARG A 366 11.37 35.94 7.67
C ARG A 366 10.33 35.42 8.67
N GLY A 367 9.32 34.72 8.15
CA GLY A 367 8.21 34.14 8.90
C GLY A 367 6.99 33.92 8.00
N TYR A 368 5.81 33.90 8.60
CA TYR A 368 4.54 33.91 7.87
C TYR A 368 4.00 35.35 7.75
N LEU A 369 3.60 35.73 6.54
CA LEU A 369 3.06 37.06 6.25
C LEU A 369 1.80 37.33 7.09
N GLY A 370 1.76 38.50 7.73
CA GLY A 370 0.62 38.94 8.57
C GLY A 370 0.37 38.12 9.84
N ARG A 371 1.23 37.15 10.19
CA ARG A 371 0.95 36.14 11.23
C ARG A 371 2.09 36.03 12.26
N PRO A 372 2.25 37.03 13.15
CA PRO A 372 3.33 37.04 14.13
C PRO A 372 3.22 35.89 15.15
N GLU A 373 2.01 35.52 15.58
CA GLU A 373 1.78 34.42 16.53
C GLU A 373 2.13 33.05 15.94
N GLU A 374 1.64 32.73 14.72
CA GLU A 374 2.03 31.49 14.02
C GLU A 374 3.54 31.45 13.75
N THR A 375 4.15 32.61 13.49
CA THR A 375 5.61 32.73 13.31
C THR A 375 6.35 32.40 14.60
N ALA A 376 6.03 33.07 15.72
CA ALA A 376 6.66 32.82 17.02
C ALA A 376 6.46 31.38 17.52
N ALA A 377 5.36 30.71 17.16
CA ALA A 377 5.09 29.32 17.52
C ALA A 377 5.95 28.28 16.76
N ARG A 378 6.62 28.68 15.67
CA ARG A 378 7.41 27.77 14.81
C ARG A 378 8.85 28.22 14.56
N PHE A 379 9.10 29.53 14.47
CA PHE A 379 10.42 30.16 14.41
C PHE A 379 10.79 30.60 15.84
N LEU A 380 11.42 29.69 16.56
CA LEU A 380 11.83 29.82 17.95
C LEU A 380 13.21 30.47 18.04
N ASP A 381 13.59 30.97 19.21
CA ASP A 381 14.99 31.30 19.50
C ASP A 381 15.83 30.01 19.53
N ASP A 382 17.07 30.04 19.03
CA ASP A 382 17.99 28.90 19.05
C ASP A 382 18.71 28.82 20.42
N PRO A 383 18.37 27.86 21.31
CA PRO A 383 19.00 27.76 22.63
C PRO A 383 20.46 27.28 22.55
N PHE A 384 20.91 26.78 21.40
CA PHE A 384 22.28 26.34 21.15
C PHE A 384 23.15 27.46 20.56
N ARG A 385 22.53 28.55 20.06
CA ARG A 385 23.20 29.79 19.62
C ARG A 385 22.36 31.03 19.95
N PRO A 386 22.61 31.68 21.10
CA PRO A 386 21.91 32.90 21.51
C PRO A 386 21.97 33.98 20.42
N GLY A 387 20.79 34.53 20.06
CA GLY A 387 20.63 35.53 19.01
C GLY A 387 20.25 34.98 17.63
N ASP A 388 20.46 33.68 17.37
CA ASP A 388 19.95 33.02 16.18
C ASP A 388 18.52 32.49 16.40
N ARG A 389 17.80 32.21 15.31
CA ARG A 389 16.50 31.51 15.32
C ARG A 389 16.62 30.07 14.84
N MET A 390 15.68 29.22 15.23
CA MET A 390 15.46 27.87 14.70
C MET A 390 13.99 27.61 14.34
N TYR A 391 13.75 26.93 13.22
CA TYR A 391 12.43 26.51 12.76
C TYR A 391 12.11 25.07 13.17
N ARG A 392 10.93 24.89 13.79
CA ARG A 392 10.37 23.61 14.21
C ARG A 392 9.60 22.93 13.06
N THR A 393 10.23 21.96 12.41
CA THR A 393 9.70 21.33 11.18
C THR A 393 8.43 20.50 11.36
N GLY A 394 8.23 19.89 12.54
CA GLY A 394 7.24 18.82 12.73
C GLY A 394 7.63 17.47 12.09
N ASP A 395 8.82 17.35 11.50
CA ASP A 395 9.33 16.11 10.90
C ASP A 395 10.10 15.28 11.94
N ARG A 396 9.84 13.96 11.94
CA ARG A 396 10.56 13.00 12.77
C ARG A 396 11.73 12.44 11.98
N VAL A 397 12.93 12.50 12.56
CA VAL A 397 14.17 12.06 11.92
C VAL A 397 15.06 11.26 12.87
N ARG A 398 16.10 10.64 12.32
CA ARG A 398 17.20 10.02 13.06
C ARG A 398 18.53 10.48 12.45
N LEU A 399 19.44 10.95 13.30
CA LEU A 399 20.83 11.17 12.89
C LEU A 399 21.56 9.83 12.87
N ARG A 400 22.11 9.45 11.71
CA ARG A 400 22.91 8.23 11.52
C ARG A 400 24.35 8.41 12.03
N PRO A 401 25.08 7.33 12.34
CA PRO A 401 26.48 7.41 12.79
C PRO A 401 27.45 8.07 11.80
N ASP A 402 27.12 8.04 10.50
CA ASP A 402 27.86 8.71 9.43
C ASP A 402 27.52 10.21 9.30
N GLY A 403 26.71 10.76 10.21
CA GLY A 403 26.28 12.15 10.22
C GLY A 403 25.18 12.50 9.22
N GLN A 404 24.58 11.52 8.53
CA GLN A 404 23.43 11.77 7.65
C GLN A 404 22.10 11.71 8.41
N LEU A 405 21.12 12.49 8.00
CA LEU A 405 19.77 12.45 8.52
C LEU A 405 18.89 11.47 7.74
N GLU A 406 18.12 10.69 8.47
CA GLU A 406 17.13 9.74 7.96
C GLU A 406 15.73 10.22 8.33
N PHE A 407 14.84 10.33 7.34
CA PHE A 407 13.45 10.73 7.54
C PHE A 407 12.60 9.54 8.01
N LEU A 408 11.79 9.74 9.05
CA LEU A 408 10.98 8.70 9.70
C LEU A 408 9.46 8.99 9.69
N GLY A 409 9.01 10.07 9.04
CA GLY A 409 7.61 10.51 8.99
C GLY A 409 7.37 11.86 9.67
N ARG A 410 6.11 12.27 9.78
CA ARG A 410 5.69 13.52 10.45
C ARG A 410 5.15 13.28 11.86
N LEU A 411 5.19 14.32 12.68
CA LEU A 411 4.61 14.39 14.03
C LEU A 411 3.27 15.15 14.06
N ASP A 412 2.97 15.94 13.03
CA ASP A 412 1.73 16.69 12.86
C ASP A 412 0.90 16.20 11.67
N ASP A 413 -0.33 16.71 11.55
CA ASP A 413 -1.33 16.31 10.55
C ASP A 413 -1.02 16.80 9.11
N GLN A 414 0.16 17.37 8.85
CA GLN A 414 0.58 17.70 7.49
C GLN A 414 0.92 16.44 6.71
N VAL A 415 0.64 16.44 5.42
CA VAL A 415 0.97 15.34 4.51
C VAL A 415 1.70 15.85 3.27
N LYS A 416 2.56 15.01 2.70
CA LYS A 416 3.21 15.23 1.41
C LYS A 416 2.59 14.25 0.42
N LEU A 417 1.90 14.77 -0.60
CA LEU A 417 1.08 13.98 -1.53
C LEU A 417 1.23 14.52 -2.96
N ARG A 418 1.78 13.70 -3.87
CA ARG A 418 2.00 14.05 -5.29
C ARG A 418 2.82 15.34 -5.43
N GLY A 419 3.84 15.49 -4.60
CA GLY A 419 4.68 16.68 -4.50
C GLY A 419 4.10 17.86 -3.72
N HIS A 420 2.82 17.82 -3.31
CA HIS A 420 2.19 18.91 -2.58
C HIS A 420 2.26 18.70 -1.06
N ARG A 421 2.69 19.73 -0.33
CA ARG A 421 2.53 19.81 1.12
C ARG A 421 1.11 20.29 1.42
N ILE A 422 0.28 19.41 1.97
CA ILE A 422 -1.15 19.62 2.22
C ILE A 422 -1.40 19.60 3.72
N GLU A 423 -1.99 20.68 4.23
CA GLU A 423 -2.61 20.75 5.55
C GLU A 423 -4.03 20.19 5.47
N LEU A 424 -4.28 19.10 6.21
CA LEU A 424 -5.62 18.52 6.33
C LEU A 424 -6.63 19.50 6.97
N GLY A 425 -6.15 20.54 7.66
CA GLY A 425 -6.96 21.65 8.17
C GLY A 425 -7.60 22.49 7.07
N GLU A 426 -6.89 22.80 5.97
CA GLU A 426 -7.40 23.64 4.86
C GLU A 426 -8.45 22.91 4.04
N VAL A 427 -8.20 21.65 3.76
CA VAL A 427 -9.18 20.77 3.11
C VAL A 427 -10.43 20.65 3.99
N GLY A 428 -10.25 20.45 5.31
CA GLY A 428 -11.33 20.45 6.30
C GLY A 428 -12.12 21.76 6.38
N ALA A 429 -11.47 22.91 6.34
CA ALA A 429 -12.14 24.22 6.38
C ALA A 429 -12.92 24.51 5.10
N ALA A 430 -12.37 24.19 3.93
CA ALA A 430 -13.06 24.32 2.66
C ALA A 430 -14.30 23.40 2.56
N LEU A 431 -14.18 22.17 3.09
CA LEU A 431 -15.30 21.24 3.29
C LEU A 431 -16.36 21.81 4.25
N ALA A 432 -15.97 22.38 5.39
CA ALA A 432 -16.88 22.97 6.38
C ALA A 432 -17.64 24.18 5.82
N ALA A 433 -17.02 24.97 4.94
CA ALA A 433 -17.61 26.15 4.35
C ALA A 433 -18.63 25.87 3.21
N LEU A 434 -18.98 24.60 2.95
CA LEU A 434 -20.01 24.21 1.99
C LEU A 434 -21.42 24.35 2.60
N PRO A 435 -22.40 24.94 1.88
CA PRO A 435 -23.78 25.03 2.38
C PRO A 435 -24.34 23.66 2.78
N GLY A 436 -24.87 23.59 4.00
CA GLY A 436 -25.45 22.37 4.58
C GLY A 436 -24.48 21.50 5.41
N VAL A 437 -23.19 21.83 5.44
CA VAL A 437 -22.20 21.17 6.31
C VAL A 437 -22.18 21.84 7.70
N ARG A 438 -22.13 21.03 8.75
CA ARG A 438 -22.04 21.43 10.16
C ARG A 438 -20.64 21.22 10.75
N GLU A 439 -20.01 20.11 10.41
CA GLU A 439 -18.63 19.78 10.83
C GLU A 439 -17.90 19.13 9.67
N ALA A 440 -16.59 19.33 9.55
CA ALA A 440 -15.78 18.68 8.53
C ALA A 440 -14.34 18.41 8.98
N ALA A 441 -13.71 17.44 8.34
CA ALA A 441 -12.30 17.11 8.50
C ALA A 441 -11.74 16.53 7.19
N ALA A 442 -10.41 16.45 7.07
CA ALA A 442 -9.77 15.67 6.04
C ALA A 442 -8.71 14.75 6.65
N ALA A 443 -8.40 13.66 5.95
CA ALA A 443 -7.31 12.76 6.27
C ALA A 443 -6.72 12.11 5.01
N VAL A 444 -5.46 11.67 5.08
CA VAL A 444 -4.92 10.74 4.09
C VAL A 444 -5.28 9.31 4.48
N ARG A 445 -5.58 8.50 3.48
CA ARG A 445 -5.84 7.07 3.58
C ARG A 445 -5.09 6.35 2.45
N THR A 446 -4.86 5.06 2.61
CA THR A 446 -4.40 4.20 1.51
C THR A 446 -5.56 4.03 0.53
N GLY A 447 -5.35 4.41 -0.73
CA GLY A 447 -6.30 4.20 -1.81
C GLY A 447 -6.30 2.76 -2.32
N PRO A 448 -7.22 2.40 -3.22
CA PRO A 448 -7.35 1.02 -3.73
C PRO A 448 -6.05 0.45 -4.31
N SER A 449 -5.23 1.29 -4.96
CA SER A 449 -3.96 0.91 -5.58
C SER A 449 -2.76 0.81 -4.62
N GLY A 450 -2.95 1.06 -3.33
CA GLY A 450 -1.87 1.13 -2.33
C GLY A 450 -1.24 2.53 -2.17
N ASP A 451 -1.48 3.44 -3.11
CA ASP A 451 -1.01 4.83 -3.03
C ASP A 451 -1.74 5.64 -1.94
N PRO A 452 -1.07 6.62 -1.30
CA PRO A 452 -1.77 7.57 -0.43
C PRO A 452 -2.75 8.42 -1.26
N VAL A 453 -3.93 8.69 -0.70
CA VAL A 453 -4.97 9.55 -1.29
C VAL A 453 -5.66 10.39 -0.21
N LEU A 454 -6.17 11.56 -0.62
CA LEU A 454 -6.83 12.51 0.26
C LEU A 454 -8.34 12.20 0.38
N VAL A 455 -8.88 12.24 1.61
CA VAL A 455 -10.27 11.91 1.92
C VAL A 455 -10.90 13.02 2.75
N GLY A 456 -12.09 13.47 2.37
CA GLY A 456 -12.90 14.45 3.09
C GLY A 456 -13.98 13.78 3.93
N TYR A 457 -14.23 14.32 5.12
CA TYR A 457 -15.24 13.83 6.07
C TYR A 457 -16.18 14.97 6.42
N LEU A 458 -17.48 14.71 6.39
CA LEU A 458 -18.53 15.72 6.47
C LEU A 458 -19.66 15.28 7.39
N VAL A 459 -20.14 16.19 8.23
CA VAL A 459 -21.36 16.03 9.02
C VAL A 459 -22.35 17.08 8.56
N GLY A 460 -23.55 16.71 8.13
CA GLY A 460 -24.53 17.66 7.61
C GLY A 460 -25.46 17.06 6.56
N ARG A 461 -26.01 17.92 5.70
CA ARG A 461 -26.88 17.51 4.60
C ARG A 461 -26.04 16.92 3.46
N ARG A 462 -26.22 15.62 3.19
CA ARG A 462 -25.61 14.91 2.05
C ARG A 462 -25.84 15.67 0.73
N ARG A 463 -24.82 15.64 -0.13
CA ARG A 463 -24.78 16.25 -1.47
C ARG A 463 -23.66 15.59 -2.28
N ASP A 464 -23.88 15.42 -3.57
CA ASP A 464 -22.99 14.64 -4.45
C ASP A 464 -22.00 15.54 -5.23
N ASP A 465 -22.26 16.85 -5.26
CA ASP A 465 -21.42 17.84 -5.94
C ASP A 465 -20.18 18.28 -5.13
N VAL A 466 -19.87 17.65 -3.99
CA VAL A 466 -18.75 18.07 -3.11
C VAL A 466 -17.42 18.21 -3.86
N PRO A 467 -16.94 17.22 -4.66
CA PRO A 467 -15.66 17.38 -5.36
C PRO A 467 -15.70 18.50 -6.41
N ALA A 468 -16.86 18.76 -7.02
CA ALA A 468 -17.04 19.88 -7.95
C ALA A 468 -16.99 21.23 -7.23
N ARG A 469 -17.67 21.38 -6.08
CA ARG A 469 -17.62 22.58 -5.25
C ARG A 469 -16.27 22.84 -4.61
N LEU A 470 -15.53 21.79 -4.26
CA LEU A 470 -14.16 21.96 -3.77
C LEU A 470 -13.23 22.42 -4.89
N ARG A 471 -13.43 22.02 -6.15
CA ARG A 471 -12.71 22.60 -7.31
C ARG A 471 -13.02 24.09 -7.54
N GLU A 472 -14.06 24.66 -6.94
CA GLU A 472 -14.32 26.12 -6.95
C GLU A 472 -13.44 26.88 -5.91
N ARG A 473 -12.75 26.17 -5.00
CA ARG A 473 -12.07 26.76 -3.82
C ARG A 473 -10.66 26.25 -3.53
N LEU A 474 -10.37 25.00 -3.88
CA LEU A 474 -9.10 24.30 -3.64
C LEU A 474 -8.42 23.93 -4.98
N PRO A 475 -7.08 23.96 -5.06
CA PRO A 475 -6.34 23.37 -6.19
C PRO A 475 -6.68 21.89 -6.35
N ALA A 476 -6.67 21.37 -7.58
CA ALA A 476 -7.02 19.97 -7.87
C ALA A 476 -6.32 18.92 -6.98
N PRO A 477 -5.02 19.03 -6.62
CA PRO A 477 -4.35 18.08 -5.72
C PRO A 477 -4.85 18.10 -4.26
N MET A 478 -5.51 19.18 -3.85
CA MET A 478 -6.11 19.34 -2.51
C MET A 478 -7.61 18.98 -2.48
N VAL A 479 -8.19 18.61 -3.63
CA VAL A 479 -9.57 18.10 -3.68
C VAL A 479 -9.54 16.62 -3.28
N PRO A 480 -10.30 16.20 -2.24
CA PRO A 480 -10.36 14.80 -1.83
C PRO A 480 -10.80 13.87 -2.96
N THR A 481 -10.10 12.74 -3.07
CA THR A 481 -10.41 11.62 -3.97
C THR A 481 -11.69 10.89 -3.54
N ALA A 482 -12.04 10.94 -2.25
CA ALA A 482 -13.29 10.42 -1.70
C ALA A 482 -13.86 11.36 -0.63
N VAL A 483 -15.18 11.29 -0.43
CA VAL A 483 -15.92 12.08 0.56
C VAL A 483 -16.83 11.16 1.37
N VAL A 484 -16.81 11.30 2.70
CA VAL A 484 -17.50 10.41 3.66
C VAL A 484 -18.45 11.25 4.51
N TRP A 485 -19.73 10.88 4.51
CA TRP A 485 -20.74 11.53 5.35
C TRP A 485 -20.94 10.78 6.66
N LEU A 486 -20.85 11.50 7.78
CA LEU A 486 -20.96 10.99 9.15
C LEU A 486 -22.13 11.67 9.87
N ASP A 487 -22.80 10.94 10.78
CA ASP A 487 -23.89 11.50 11.59
C ASP A 487 -23.38 12.54 12.61
N ARG A 488 -22.15 12.33 13.08
CA ARG A 488 -21.39 13.19 14.01
C ARG A 488 -19.89 13.02 13.76
N MET A 489 -19.10 14.05 14.07
CA MET A 489 -17.65 13.93 13.99
C MET A 489 -17.13 13.07 15.17
N PRO A 490 -16.16 12.15 14.96
CA PRO A 490 -15.42 11.53 16.04
C PRO A 490 -14.62 12.59 16.79
N THR A 491 -14.69 12.60 18.12
CA THR A 491 -14.00 13.58 18.96
C THR A 491 -13.22 12.91 20.08
N THR A 492 -12.02 13.40 20.35
CA THR A 492 -11.22 13.03 21.52
C THR A 492 -11.92 13.44 22.82
N PRO A 493 -11.50 12.92 24.00
CA PRO A 493 -11.99 13.38 25.30
C PRO A 493 -11.75 14.88 25.57
N SER A 494 -10.86 15.53 24.82
CA SER A 494 -10.58 16.97 24.85
C SER A 494 -11.43 17.79 23.87
N GLY A 495 -12.43 17.18 23.22
CA GLY A 495 -13.38 17.86 22.33
C GLY A 495 -12.84 18.21 20.94
N LYS A 496 -11.65 17.74 20.57
CA LYS A 496 -11.06 17.95 19.22
C LYS A 496 -11.42 16.78 18.30
N THR A 497 -11.49 17.01 16.99
CA THR A 497 -11.70 15.94 16.01
C THR A 497 -10.64 14.84 16.13
N ASP A 498 -11.09 13.59 16.25
CA ASP A 498 -10.22 12.42 16.27
C ASP A 498 -10.03 11.87 14.85
N ARG A 499 -8.91 12.26 14.21
CA ARG A 499 -8.58 11.86 12.83
C ARG A 499 -8.21 10.38 12.67
N ALA A 500 -7.85 9.70 13.76
CA ALA A 500 -7.58 8.26 13.76
C ALA A 500 -8.90 7.47 13.83
N ALA A 501 -9.88 7.96 14.59
CA ALA A 501 -11.23 7.41 14.66
C ALA A 501 -12.13 7.80 13.45
N LEU A 502 -11.70 8.70 12.57
CA LEU A 502 -12.35 8.89 11.26
C LEU A 502 -12.31 7.57 10.49
N PRO A 503 -13.46 6.98 10.10
CA PRO A 503 -13.48 5.69 9.44
C PRO A 503 -12.65 5.73 8.16
N ALA A 504 -12.13 4.60 7.67
CA ALA A 504 -11.73 4.57 6.27
C ALA A 504 -12.94 5.02 5.43
N PRO A 505 -12.76 5.79 4.34
CA PRO A 505 -13.85 5.92 3.38
C PRO A 505 -14.28 4.51 3.03
N ALA A 506 -15.58 4.27 3.05
CA ALA A 506 -16.08 3.14 2.30
C ALA A 506 -15.64 3.42 0.86
N TRP A 507 -14.70 2.62 0.34
CA TRP A 507 -14.30 2.65 -1.07
C TRP A 507 -15.43 2.06 -1.94
N ALA A 508 -16.67 2.42 -1.62
CA ALA A 508 -17.94 2.00 -2.18
C ALA A 508 -18.99 2.76 -1.38
N ASP A 509 -19.87 3.51 -2.03
CA ASP A 509 -21.26 3.43 -1.60
C ASP A 509 -21.89 2.31 -2.45
N PRO A 510 -22.26 1.16 -1.87
CA PRO A 510 -22.91 0.08 -2.59
C PRO A 510 -24.33 0.44 -3.06
N ASP A 511 -24.81 1.66 -2.83
CA ASP A 511 -26.06 2.19 -3.39
C ASP A 511 -25.88 3.27 -4.48
N VAL A 512 -24.66 3.52 -4.98
CA VAL A 512 -24.53 4.16 -6.31
C VAL A 512 -25.16 3.23 -7.33
N ALA A 513 -26.24 3.71 -7.96
CA ALA A 513 -26.94 2.97 -8.99
C ALA A 513 -25.93 2.50 -10.06
N PRO A 514 -25.92 1.21 -10.42
CA PRO A 514 -25.05 0.72 -11.49
C PRO A 514 -25.39 1.47 -12.81
N PRO A 515 -24.47 1.49 -13.80
CA PRO A 515 -24.67 2.23 -15.04
C PRO A 515 -26.07 1.95 -15.61
N SER A 516 -26.87 3.01 -15.79
CA SER A 516 -28.29 2.88 -16.08
C SER A 516 -28.52 1.88 -17.22
N PRO A 517 -29.37 0.85 -17.03
CA PRO A 517 -29.51 -0.20 -18.03
C PRO A 517 -29.96 0.39 -19.36
N GLY A 518 -29.13 0.20 -20.39
CA GLY A 518 -29.49 0.52 -21.76
C GLY A 518 -30.72 -0.26 -22.21
N ARG A 519 -31.43 0.24 -23.21
CA ARG A 519 -32.67 -0.38 -23.73
C ARG A 519 -32.43 -1.68 -24.50
N ASP A 520 -31.19 -2.02 -24.78
CA ASP A 520 -30.75 -3.22 -25.48
C ASP A 520 -30.33 -4.33 -24.50
N PRO A 521 -30.23 -5.60 -24.93
CA PRO A 521 -29.86 -6.70 -24.06
C PRO A 521 -28.49 -6.55 -23.36
N ALA A 522 -27.50 -5.92 -24.01
CA ALA A 522 -26.19 -5.66 -23.39
C ALA A 522 -26.28 -4.53 -22.36
N GLY A 523 -27.04 -3.48 -22.66
CA GLY A 523 -27.39 -2.42 -21.71
C GLY A 523 -28.05 -2.95 -20.44
N ALA A 524 -29.03 -3.87 -20.56
CA ALA A 524 -29.68 -4.48 -19.41
C ALA A 524 -28.70 -5.27 -18.50
N ARG A 525 -27.81 -6.07 -19.11
CA ARG A 525 -26.78 -6.83 -18.38
C ARG A 525 -25.67 -5.96 -17.77
N THR A 526 -25.46 -4.74 -18.27
CA THR A 526 -24.42 -3.82 -17.77
C THR A 526 -24.63 -3.50 -16.28
N GLY A 527 -25.88 -3.33 -15.86
CA GLY A 527 -26.20 -3.04 -14.47
C GLY A 527 -25.92 -4.20 -13.51
N GLU A 528 -26.24 -5.43 -13.94
CA GLU A 528 -26.00 -6.67 -13.19
C GLU A 528 -24.50 -6.93 -13.02
N VAL A 529 -23.72 -6.73 -14.08
CA VAL A 529 -22.25 -6.91 -14.06
C VAL A 529 -21.61 -5.90 -13.10
N ALA A 530 -21.93 -4.61 -13.24
CA ALA A 530 -21.35 -3.57 -12.38
C ALA A 530 -21.68 -3.77 -10.90
N ALA A 531 -22.92 -4.17 -10.56
CA ALA A 531 -23.33 -4.46 -9.19
C ALA A 531 -22.52 -5.63 -8.58
N VAL A 532 -22.39 -6.74 -9.31
CA VAL A 532 -21.64 -7.90 -8.80
C VAL A 532 -20.13 -7.64 -8.73
N TRP A 533 -19.58 -6.84 -9.65
CA TRP A 533 -18.17 -6.43 -9.60
C TRP A 533 -17.89 -5.56 -8.39
N ARG A 534 -18.72 -4.53 -8.16
CA ARG A 534 -18.67 -3.67 -6.98
C ARG A 534 -18.75 -4.48 -5.68
N ASP A 535 -19.68 -5.42 -5.59
CA ASP A 535 -19.87 -6.28 -4.41
C ASP A 535 -18.67 -7.22 -4.13
N VAL A 536 -17.91 -7.61 -5.15
CA VAL A 536 -16.80 -8.57 -5.01
C VAL A 536 -15.44 -7.90 -4.92
N LEU A 537 -15.20 -6.85 -5.71
CA LEU A 537 -13.97 -6.06 -5.69
C LEU A 537 -13.93 -5.10 -4.50
N GLY A 538 -15.08 -4.72 -3.93
CA GLY A 538 -15.15 -3.73 -2.85
C GLY A 538 -14.73 -2.32 -3.29
N VAL A 539 -14.87 -2.00 -4.59
CA VAL A 539 -14.59 -0.69 -5.20
C VAL A 539 -15.81 -0.19 -6.01
N PRO A 540 -15.97 1.13 -6.25
CA PRO A 540 -17.09 1.64 -7.03
C PRO A 540 -16.88 1.36 -8.53
N VAL A 541 -17.90 0.85 -9.22
CA VAL A 541 -17.87 0.54 -10.65
C VAL A 541 -18.70 1.58 -11.40
N THR A 542 -18.11 2.73 -11.70
CA THR A 542 -18.83 3.96 -12.11
C THR A 542 -18.96 4.17 -13.62
N GLY A 543 -18.47 3.24 -14.46
CA GLY A 543 -18.55 3.34 -15.92
C GLY A 543 -18.58 1.99 -16.61
N SER A 544 -19.23 1.92 -17.77
CA SER A 544 -19.33 0.69 -18.58
C SER A 544 -18.00 0.26 -19.20
N ALA A 545 -17.05 1.19 -19.34
CA ALA A 545 -15.68 0.90 -19.77
C ALA A 545 -14.74 0.50 -18.63
N ALA A 546 -15.20 0.45 -17.37
CA ALA A 546 -14.35 0.06 -16.25
C ALA A 546 -13.88 -1.39 -16.39
N ASP A 547 -12.58 -1.62 -16.18
CA ASP A 547 -11.92 -2.91 -16.33
C ASP A 547 -11.76 -3.61 -14.97
N PHE A 548 -11.99 -4.93 -14.94
CA PHE A 548 -11.96 -5.74 -13.72
C PHE A 548 -10.59 -5.69 -13.02
N PHE A 549 -9.51 -5.69 -13.80
CA PHE A 549 -8.14 -5.80 -13.31
C PHE A 549 -7.56 -4.42 -12.98
N ASP A 550 -7.94 -3.37 -13.71
CA ASP A 550 -7.59 -1.98 -13.34
C ASP A 550 -8.31 -1.54 -12.05
N LEU A 551 -9.48 -2.11 -11.76
CA LEU A 551 -10.19 -1.97 -10.49
C LEU A 551 -9.62 -2.85 -9.35
N GLY A 552 -8.48 -3.50 -9.54
CA GLY A 552 -7.80 -4.32 -8.52
C GLY A 552 -8.28 -5.77 -8.43
N GLY A 553 -9.04 -6.25 -9.43
CA GLY A 553 -9.44 -7.65 -9.53
C GLY A 553 -8.26 -8.59 -9.77
N ASP A 554 -8.26 -9.72 -9.08
CA ASP A 554 -7.31 -10.82 -9.25
C ASP A 554 -8.03 -12.12 -9.67
N SER A 555 -7.30 -13.23 -9.78
CA SER A 555 -7.88 -14.54 -10.13
C SER A 555 -8.86 -15.10 -9.10
N LEU A 556 -8.73 -14.76 -7.82
CA LEU A 556 -9.62 -15.21 -6.74
C LEU A 556 -10.91 -14.38 -6.74
N LEU A 557 -10.78 -13.06 -6.90
CA LEU A 557 -11.89 -12.13 -7.06
C LEU A 557 -12.68 -12.45 -8.34
N ALA A 558 -12.00 -12.74 -9.46
CA ALA A 558 -12.67 -13.12 -10.71
C ALA A 558 -13.57 -14.35 -10.55
N VAL A 559 -13.16 -15.30 -9.71
CA VAL A 559 -13.90 -16.54 -9.45
C VAL A 559 -15.09 -16.30 -8.52
N ARG A 560 -14.92 -15.52 -7.44
CA ARG A 560 -16.04 -15.06 -6.60
C ARG A 560 -17.06 -14.28 -7.43
N CYS A 561 -16.58 -13.45 -8.35
CA CYS A 561 -17.38 -12.64 -9.23
C CYS A 561 -18.16 -13.49 -10.23
N ALA A 562 -17.51 -14.44 -10.91
CA ALA A 562 -18.17 -15.38 -11.82
C ALA A 562 -19.23 -16.25 -11.13
N ALA A 563 -18.96 -16.73 -9.90
CA ALA A 563 -19.95 -17.46 -9.10
C ALA A 563 -21.18 -16.59 -8.76
N ARG A 564 -20.96 -15.34 -8.30
CA ARG A 564 -22.04 -14.41 -7.96
C ARG A 564 -22.81 -13.93 -9.20
N LEU A 565 -22.14 -13.72 -10.33
CA LEU A 565 -22.78 -13.44 -11.63
C LEU A 565 -23.64 -14.62 -12.10
N THR A 566 -23.16 -15.86 -11.94
CA THR A 566 -23.96 -17.05 -12.28
C THR A 566 -25.24 -17.12 -11.44
N ALA A 567 -25.14 -16.82 -10.13
CA ALA A 567 -26.28 -16.81 -9.22
C ALA A 567 -27.30 -15.70 -9.53
N VAL A 568 -26.84 -14.50 -9.90
CA VAL A 568 -27.71 -13.34 -10.19
C VAL A 568 -28.33 -13.40 -11.59
N THR A 569 -27.56 -13.80 -12.61
CA THR A 569 -27.99 -13.69 -14.02
C THR A 569 -28.71 -14.92 -14.58
N GLY A 570 -28.57 -16.08 -13.92
CA GLY A 570 -29.05 -17.38 -14.42
C GLY A 570 -28.27 -17.93 -15.63
N VAL A 571 -27.23 -17.23 -16.08
CA VAL A 571 -26.31 -17.66 -17.14
C VAL A 571 -25.07 -18.25 -16.48
N PRO A 572 -24.63 -19.48 -16.82
CA PRO A 572 -23.37 -20.02 -16.32
C PRO A 572 -22.18 -19.15 -16.77
N VAL A 573 -21.56 -18.44 -15.82
CA VAL A 573 -20.40 -17.59 -16.05
C VAL A 573 -19.13 -18.34 -15.60
N PRO A 574 -18.29 -18.84 -16.52
CA PRO A 574 -16.99 -19.38 -16.14
C PRO A 574 -16.07 -18.23 -15.72
N PRO A 575 -15.13 -18.42 -14.77
CA PRO A 575 -14.16 -17.39 -14.39
C PRO A 575 -13.36 -16.81 -15.56
N ALA A 576 -13.11 -17.60 -16.60
CA ALA A 576 -12.47 -17.17 -17.84
C ALA A 576 -13.22 -16.02 -18.57
N ALA A 577 -14.55 -15.93 -18.44
CA ALA A 577 -15.32 -14.88 -19.10
C ALA A 577 -14.89 -13.46 -18.65
N LEU A 578 -14.40 -13.29 -17.42
CA LEU A 578 -13.88 -12.01 -16.93
C LEU A 578 -12.49 -11.68 -17.48
N PHE A 579 -11.75 -12.65 -18.02
CA PHE A 579 -10.47 -12.43 -18.70
C PHE A 579 -10.67 -12.22 -20.21
N ASP A 580 -11.62 -12.95 -20.81
CA ASP A 580 -11.97 -12.79 -22.22
C ASP A 580 -12.72 -11.46 -22.47
N HIS A 581 -13.51 -11.01 -21.49
CA HIS A 581 -14.31 -9.79 -21.53
C HIS A 581 -14.06 -8.96 -20.26
N PRO A 582 -12.93 -8.23 -20.17
CA PRO A 582 -12.45 -7.67 -18.92
C PRO A 582 -13.06 -6.32 -18.55
N THR A 583 -13.95 -5.75 -19.37
CA THR A 583 -14.74 -4.55 -19.03
C THR A 583 -16.21 -4.87 -18.78
N VAL A 584 -16.88 -4.03 -17.98
CA VAL A 584 -18.32 -4.18 -17.66
C VAL A 584 -19.16 -4.34 -18.92
N ALA A 585 -18.95 -3.48 -19.93
CA ALA A 585 -19.65 -3.52 -21.21
C ALA A 585 -19.37 -4.81 -22.01
N ALA A 586 -18.11 -5.24 -22.06
CA ALA A 586 -17.74 -6.44 -22.81
C ALA A 586 -18.37 -7.70 -22.19
N LEU A 587 -18.33 -7.82 -20.85
CA LEU A 587 -18.91 -8.97 -20.16
C LEU A 587 -20.44 -8.94 -20.23
N ALA A 588 -21.05 -7.76 -20.09
CA ALA A 588 -22.49 -7.60 -20.26
C ALA A 588 -22.96 -8.02 -21.67
N ALA A 589 -22.22 -7.64 -22.72
CA ALA A 589 -22.51 -8.08 -24.09
C ALA A 589 -22.35 -9.61 -24.26
N HIS A 590 -21.32 -10.22 -23.68
CA HIS A 590 -21.13 -11.68 -23.70
C HIS A 590 -22.26 -12.44 -22.99
N LEU A 591 -22.74 -11.92 -21.86
CA LEU A 591 -23.86 -12.50 -21.12
C LEU A 591 -25.21 -12.29 -21.83
N ALA A 592 -25.36 -11.18 -22.56
CA ALA A 592 -26.55 -10.89 -23.35
C ALA A 592 -26.66 -11.79 -24.60
N ALA A 593 -25.54 -12.20 -25.18
CA ALA A 593 -25.48 -13.09 -26.35
C ALA A 593 -25.78 -14.57 -26.04
N ARG A 594 -26.00 -14.94 -24.78
CA ARG A 594 -26.18 -16.34 -24.33
C ARG A 594 -27.56 -16.53 -23.70
N PRO A 595 -28.33 -17.56 -24.10
CA PRO A 595 -29.58 -17.87 -23.42
C PRO A 595 -29.29 -18.27 -21.96
N PRO A 596 -30.14 -17.87 -20.99
CA PRO A 596 -30.07 -18.42 -19.64
C PRO A 596 -30.20 -19.93 -19.71
N ALA A 597 -29.48 -20.65 -18.84
CA ALA A 597 -29.54 -22.10 -18.83
C ALA A 597 -31.00 -22.52 -18.56
N SER A 598 -31.58 -23.33 -19.45
CA SER A 598 -32.94 -23.80 -19.26
C SER A 598 -32.99 -24.65 -17.99
N ARG A 599 -33.50 -24.06 -16.90
CA ARG A 599 -34.25 -24.82 -15.92
C ARG A 599 -35.41 -25.43 -16.68
N ARG A 600 -35.22 -26.65 -17.20
CA ARG A 600 -36.34 -27.57 -17.37
C ARG A 600 -37.07 -27.55 -16.03
N PRO A 601 -38.37 -27.24 -16.00
CA PRO A 601 -39.17 -27.56 -14.84
C PRO A 601 -38.92 -29.03 -14.51
N ALA A 602 -38.86 -29.38 -13.22
CA ALA A 602 -39.00 -30.78 -12.85
C ALA A 602 -40.32 -31.28 -13.48
N ASP A 603 -40.25 -32.40 -14.18
CA ASP A 603 -41.34 -32.86 -15.04
C ASP A 603 -42.62 -33.01 -14.21
N ALA A 604 -43.68 -32.31 -14.62
CA ALA A 604 -44.98 -32.39 -13.97
C ALA A 604 -45.77 -33.59 -14.52
N GLY A 605 -45.20 -34.79 -14.36
CA GLY A 605 -45.80 -36.08 -14.65
C GLY A 605 -45.70 -37.00 -13.42
N GLU A 606 -46.73 -37.68 -12.95
CA GLU A 606 -48.13 -37.75 -13.41
C GLU A 606 -49.07 -37.76 -12.19
N ARG A 607 -50.34 -37.37 -12.38
CA ARG A 607 -51.42 -37.73 -11.46
C ARG A 607 -52.03 -39.06 -11.89
N PRO A 608 -52.00 -40.11 -11.07
CA PRO A 608 -52.96 -41.21 -11.20
C PRO A 608 -54.37 -40.75 -10.83
N VAL A 609 -55.37 -41.36 -11.48
CA VAL A 609 -56.79 -40.98 -11.43
C VAL A 609 -57.47 -41.48 -10.15
N SER A 610 -58.59 -40.85 -9.77
CA SER A 610 -59.41 -41.25 -8.61
C SER A 610 -60.05 -42.64 -8.75
N THR A 611 -60.25 -43.32 -7.62
CA THR A 611 -61.43 -44.18 -7.40
C THR A 611 -61.98 -43.99 -5.97
N ARG A 612 -63.32 -44.13 -5.85
CA ARG A 612 -64.15 -44.04 -4.62
C ARG A 612 -63.73 -45.09 -3.57
N ALA A 613 -63.94 -44.94 -2.25
CA ALA A 613 -65.26 -44.86 -1.62
C ALA A 613 -65.25 -44.48 -0.11
N ARG A 614 -66.45 -44.13 0.41
CA ARG A 614 -66.88 -43.98 1.83
C ARG A 614 -67.62 -45.27 2.29
N PRO A 615 -68.18 -45.42 3.52
CA PRO A 615 -68.20 -44.58 4.74
C PRO A 615 -67.26 -45.15 5.86
N ALA A 616 -67.27 -44.80 7.16
CA ALA A 616 -68.05 -43.90 8.05
C ALA A 616 -67.08 -43.19 9.06
N GLY A 617 -67.43 -42.47 10.14
CA GLY A 617 -68.75 -42.18 10.77
C GLY A 617 -68.65 -41.19 11.96
N ASP A 618 -69.58 -41.31 12.91
CA ASP A 618 -69.82 -40.51 14.14
C ASP A 618 -68.62 -40.49 15.13
N GLY A 619 -68.33 -39.49 15.99
CA GLY A 619 -69.11 -38.42 16.64
C GLY A 619 -69.26 -38.70 18.18
N PRO A 620 -69.49 -37.72 19.10
CA PRO A 620 -69.44 -36.25 18.99
C PRO A 620 -68.92 -35.46 20.25
N ALA A 621 -68.79 -34.14 20.11
CA ALA A 621 -69.19 -33.03 21.04
C ALA A 621 -68.67 -32.83 22.51
N THR A 622 -68.05 -31.64 22.71
CA THR A 622 -68.31 -30.54 23.71
C THR A 622 -68.31 -30.82 25.23
N GLY A 623 -67.55 -30.12 26.08
CA GLY A 623 -67.63 -28.68 26.46
C GLY A 623 -67.50 -28.56 28.02
N PRO A 624 -67.65 -27.38 28.71
CA PRO A 624 -67.96 -26.02 28.21
C PRO A 624 -67.23 -24.83 28.91
N THR A 625 -67.37 -23.60 28.35
CA THR A 625 -67.52 -22.25 29.00
C THR A 625 -66.49 -21.73 30.05
N THR A 626 -66.02 -20.48 30.13
CA THR A 626 -66.29 -19.17 29.46
C THR A 626 -65.05 -18.23 29.70
N ALA A 627 -64.95 -16.91 29.42
CA ALA A 627 -65.91 -15.81 29.18
C ALA A 627 -65.38 -14.72 28.19
N ALA A 628 -65.61 -13.43 28.49
CA ALA A 628 -65.39 -12.23 27.69
C ALA A 628 -64.09 -11.45 28.08
N GLY A 629 -63.52 -10.55 27.27
CA GLY A 629 -63.82 -10.17 25.87
C GLY A 629 -63.22 -8.80 25.47
N ARG A 630 -63.17 -8.50 24.15
CA ARG A 630 -62.72 -7.22 23.48
C ARG A 630 -61.24 -6.81 23.73
N ALA A 631 -60.47 -6.21 22.82
CA ALA A 631 -60.50 -5.87 21.37
C ALA A 631 -59.08 -5.30 21.05
N ALA A 632 -58.53 -5.10 19.84
CA ALA A 632 -58.64 -5.56 18.45
C ALA A 632 -57.49 -4.84 17.69
N ALA A 633 -56.96 -5.44 16.61
CA ALA A 633 -55.83 -4.95 15.75
C ALA A 633 -54.45 -4.82 16.44
N GLY A 634 -53.29 -5.08 15.82
CA GLY A 634 -52.86 -5.59 14.50
C GLY A 634 -51.30 -5.61 14.55
N SER A 635 -50.49 -6.28 13.72
CA SER A 635 -50.62 -6.93 12.41
C SER A 635 -49.63 -8.11 12.34
N ALA A 636 -49.82 -9.06 11.43
CA ALA A 636 -48.87 -10.15 11.18
C ALA A 636 -47.57 -9.64 10.54
N ALA A 637 -46.47 -10.34 10.81
CA ALA A 637 -45.25 -10.35 10.01
C ALA A 637 -44.93 -11.81 9.63
N ALA A 638 -44.65 -12.07 8.36
CA ALA A 638 -44.48 -13.41 7.83
C ALA A 638 -43.15 -14.04 8.25
N ALA A 639 -43.15 -15.36 8.44
CA ALA A 639 -41.93 -16.13 8.59
C ALA A 639 -41.12 -16.15 7.28
N GLY A 640 -39.81 -15.96 7.38
CA GLY A 640 -38.84 -16.25 6.33
C GLY A 640 -37.72 -17.09 6.93
N ASP A 641 -37.45 -18.24 6.32
CA ASP A 641 -36.41 -19.16 6.79
C ASP A 641 -35.02 -18.54 6.68
N GLY A 642 -34.36 -18.36 7.83
CA GLY A 642 -32.92 -18.06 7.92
C GLY A 642 -32.10 -19.34 8.10
N PRO A 643 -30.80 -19.33 7.77
CA PRO A 643 -29.93 -20.50 7.98
C PRO A 643 -29.83 -20.83 9.47
N ALA A 644 -30.12 -22.08 9.83
CA ALA A 644 -30.15 -22.53 11.22
C ALA A 644 -28.77 -22.39 11.90
N ALA A 645 -28.79 -21.95 13.16
CA ALA A 645 -27.60 -21.98 14.01
C ALA A 645 -27.10 -23.43 14.14
N GLY A 646 -25.78 -23.63 13.96
CA GLY A 646 -25.16 -24.94 14.13
C GLY A 646 -25.28 -25.47 15.57
N PRO A 647 -25.14 -26.78 15.79
CA PRO A 647 -25.33 -27.39 17.09
C PRO A 647 -24.42 -26.79 18.17
N THR A 648 -25.01 -26.46 19.32
CA THR A 648 -24.33 -25.98 20.53
C THR A 648 -24.63 -26.92 21.68
N GLY A 649 -23.58 -27.54 22.24
CA GLY A 649 -23.66 -28.50 23.37
C GLY A 649 -23.64 -29.97 22.93
N ASP A 650 -22.74 -30.76 23.55
CA ASP A 650 -22.63 -32.24 23.60
C ASP A 650 -22.77 -33.08 22.31
N THR A 651 -22.89 -32.46 21.15
CA THR A 651 -23.14 -33.16 19.88
C THR A 651 -21.86 -33.25 19.03
N ASP A 652 -21.27 -34.45 19.05
CA ASP A 652 -20.14 -34.84 18.20
C ASP A 652 -20.46 -34.61 16.72
N ALA A 653 -19.71 -33.71 16.07
CA ALA A 653 -19.91 -33.35 14.66
C ALA A 653 -18.87 -34.02 13.74
N PRO A 654 -19.16 -34.29 12.44
CA PRO A 654 -18.17 -34.87 11.54
C PRO A 654 -17.02 -33.88 11.26
N LEU A 655 -15.80 -34.39 11.05
CA LEU A 655 -14.68 -33.58 10.54
C LEU A 655 -14.89 -33.23 9.06
N SER A 656 -14.49 -32.01 8.69
CA SER A 656 -14.28 -31.64 7.28
C SER A 656 -13.20 -32.51 6.64
N ALA A 657 -13.10 -32.52 5.31
CA ALA A 657 -12.07 -33.31 4.63
C ALA A 657 -10.65 -32.93 5.06
N ALA A 658 -10.34 -31.62 5.12
CA ALA A 658 -9.04 -31.10 5.55
C ALA A 658 -8.73 -31.51 7.00
N GLN A 659 -9.69 -31.37 7.92
CA GLN A 659 -9.50 -31.80 9.31
C GLN A 659 -9.28 -33.30 9.42
N ARG A 660 -10.04 -34.11 8.66
CA ARG A 660 -9.91 -35.58 8.66
C ARG A 660 -8.53 -36.04 8.19
N ARG A 661 -7.95 -35.37 7.20
CA ARG A 661 -6.58 -35.61 6.75
C ARG A 661 -5.56 -35.29 7.84
N LEU A 662 -5.67 -34.12 8.48
CA LEU A 662 -4.76 -33.73 9.56
C LEU A 662 -4.84 -34.68 10.76
N TRP A 663 -6.06 -35.09 11.13
CA TRP A 663 -6.29 -36.12 12.15
C TRP A 663 -5.64 -37.46 11.75
N PHE A 664 -5.84 -37.93 10.52
CA PHE A 664 -5.23 -39.18 10.05
C PHE A 664 -3.70 -39.14 10.08
N LEU A 665 -3.08 -38.00 9.72
CA LEU A 665 -1.62 -37.82 9.81
C LEU A 665 -1.15 -37.87 11.28
N HIS A 666 -1.85 -37.20 12.19
CA HIS A 666 -1.56 -37.27 13.62
C HIS A 666 -1.72 -38.69 14.20
N GLN A 667 -2.67 -39.50 13.69
CA GLN A 667 -2.76 -40.91 14.10
C GLN A 667 -1.61 -41.80 13.59
N LEU A 668 -0.88 -41.38 12.55
CA LEU A 668 0.34 -42.08 12.09
C LEU A 668 1.56 -41.72 12.93
N ASP A 669 1.66 -40.45 13.34
CA ASP A 669 2.68 -39.97 14.28
C ASP A 669 2.10 -38.86 15.19
N PRO A 670 1.70 -39.20 16.43
CA PRO A 670 1.19 -38.22 17.40
C PRO A 670 2.25 -37.21 17.86
N THR A 671 3.53 -37.44 17.55
CA THR A 671 4.65 -36.54 17.85
C THR A 671 4.96 -35.58 16.70
N ASP A 672 4.30 -35.72 15.54
CA ASP A 672 4.48 -34.78 14.43
C ASP A 672 4.03 -33.37 14.80
N THR A 673 4.92 -32.41 14.54
CA THR A 673 4.74 -30.98 14.80
C THR A 673 4.68 -30.14 13.53
N SER A 674 4.73 -30.78 12.34
CA SER A 674 4.73 -30.12 11.01
C SER A 674 3.46 -29.31 10.71
N TYR A 675 2.41 -29.52 11.48
CA TYR A 675 1.13 -28.80 11.41
C TYR A 675 0.90 -27.84 12.60
N LEU A 676 1.93 -27.54 13.39
CA LEU A 676 1.93 -26.39 14.27
C LEU A 676 2.30 -25.12 13.49
N VAL A 677 1.56 -24.04 13.71
CA VAL A 677 1.78 -22.74 13.08
C VAL A 677 2.10 -21.70 14.16
N SER A 678 3.16 -20.93 13.95
CA SER A 678 3.62 -19.92 14.92
C SER A 678 3.38 -18.52 14.37
N TYR A 679 2.52 -17.76 15.04
CA TYR A 679 2.19 -16.39 14.70
C TYR A 679 2.71 -15.43 15.76
N VAL A 680 3.18 -14.25 15.35
CA VAL A 680 3.66 -13.20 16.25
C VAL A 680 2.84 -11.94 16.04
N VAL A 681 2.28 -11.42 17.12
CA VAL A 681 1.62 -10.12 17.17
C VAL A 681 2.56 -9.14 17.88
N GLU A 682 3.11 -8.18 17.15
CA GLU A 682 3.83 -7.05 17.73
C GLU A 682 2.84 -6.16 18.48
N LEU A 683 3.13 -5.87 19.75
CA LEU A 683 2.29 -5.06 20.63
C LEU A 683 2.95 -3.70 20.87
N ARG A 684 2.43 -2.66 20.21
CA ARG A 684 2.97 -1.30 20.20
C ARG A 684 2.19 -0.40 21.15
N GLY A 685 2.65 -0.30 22.39
CA GLY A 685 2.01 0.51 23.42
C GLY A 685 2.21 -0.04 24.84
N PRO A 686 1.55 0.57 25.85
CA PRO A 686 1.55 0.05 27.21
C PRO A 686 0.63 -1.19 27.31
N VAL A 687 1.21 -2.37 27.53
CA VAL A 687 0.47 -3.63 27.68
C VAL A 687 0.01 -3.84 29.13
N ASP A 688 -1.29 -3.80 29.35
CA ASP A 688 -1.93 -4.37 30.55
C ASP A 688 -2.02 -5.89 30.39
N ARG A 689 -1.15 -6.61 31.10
CA ARG A 689 -1.05 -8.07 31.01
C ARG A 689 -2.31 -8.78 31.50
N ALA A 690 -3.01 -8.20 32.48
CA ALA A 690 -4.22 -8.80 33.06
C ALA A 690 -5.42 -8.62 32.11
N ALA A 691 -5.55 -7.45 31.48
CA ALA A 691 -6.53 -7.24 30.42
C ALA A 691 -6.26 -8.14 29.21
N LEU A 692 -4.98 -8.32 28.81
CA LEU A 692 -4.61 -9.22 27.70
C LEU A 692 -4.94 -10.69 28.00
N ALA A 693 -4.68 -11.17 29.22
CA ALA A 693 -5.04 -12.54 29.62
C ALA A 693 -6.57 -12.78 29.62
N ARG A 694 -7.36 -11.79 30.09
CA ARG A 694 -8.84 -11.87 30.02
C ARG A 694 -9.34 -11.81 28.57
N ALA A 695 -8.74 -10.96 27.75
CA ALA A 695 -9.09 -10.82 26.34
C ALA A 695 -8.83 -12.12 25.56
N LEU A 696 -7.71 -12.79 25.83
CA LEU A 696 -7.37 -14.08 25.24
C LEU A 696 -8.41 -15.17 25.58
N ARG A 697 -8.80 -15.30 26.85
CA ARG A 697 -9.85 -16.24 27.25
C ARG A 697 -11.19 -15.91 26.60
N ARG A 698 -11.53 -14.63 26.47
CA ARG A 698 -12.79 -14.17 25.86
C ARG A 698 -12.87 -14.41 24.35
N VAL A 699 -11.75 -14.26 23.61
CA VAL A 699 -11.74 -14.61 22.17
C VAL A 699 -11.78 -16.11 21.94
N VAL A 700 -11.12 -16.92 22.78
CA VAL A 700 -11.23 -18.40 22.73
C VAL A 700 -12.65 -18.87 23.08
N ALA A 701 -13.31 -18.27 24.07
CA ALA A 701 -14.70 -18.59 24.39
C ALA A 701 -15.66 -18.30 23.22
N ARG A 702 -15.47 -17.17 22.51
CA ARG A 702 -16.30 -16.80 21.35
C ARG A 702 -16.19 -17.77 20.19
N HIS A 703 -14.99 -18.28 19.91
CA HIS A 703 -14.67 -19.01 18.68
C HIS A 703 -14.58 -20.52 18.97
N PRO A 704 -15.63 -21.32 18.68
CA PRO A 704 -15.68 -22.74 19.06
C PRO A 704 -14.48 -23.55 18.60
N ALA A 705 -13.95 -23.23 17.41
CA ALA A 705 -12.76 -23.87 16.84
C ALA A 705 -11.55 -23.89 17.79
N LEU A 706 -11.30 -22.81 18.53
CA LEU A 706 -10.15 -22.69 19.43
C LEU A 706 -10.30 -23.53 20.71
N ARG A 707 -11.50 -24.06 20.95
CA ARG A 707 -11.86 -24.97 22.05
C ARG A 707 -12.43 -26.30 21.51
N THR A 708 -12.15 -26.65 20.26
CA THR A 708 -12.50 -27.94 19.65
C THR A 708 -11.38 -28.96 19.80
N VAL A 709 -11.72 -30.18 20.20
CA VAL A 709 -10.88 -31.38 20.18
C VAL A 709 -11.44 -32.42 19.21
N PHE A 710 -10.61 -33.40 18.86
CA PHE A 710 -10.84 -34.39 17.79
C PHE A 710 -10.63 -35.84 18.27
N PRO A 711 -11.42 -36.33 19.23
CA PRO A 711 -11.32 -37.70 19.71
C PRO A 711 -11.73 -38.71 18.62
N GLY A 712 -11.17 -39.91 18.69
CA GLY A 712 -11.67 -41.07 17.95
C GLY A 712 -12.93 -41.63 18.59
N SER A 713 -13.90 -42.03 17.77
CA SER A 713 -15.11 -42.77 18.19
C SER A 713 -15.27 -44.06 17.38
N ALA A 714 -16.19 -44.93 17.80
CA ALA A 714 -16.56 -46.13 17.04
C ALA A 714 -17.14 -45.82 15.63
N ALA A 715 -17.61 -44.59 15.40
CA ALA A 715 -18.10 -44.10 14.11
C ALA A 715 -17.04 -43.35 13.28
N GLY A 716 -15.79 -43.28 13.77
CA GLY A 716 -14.71 -42.48 13.19
C GLY A 716 -14.38 -41.21 14.01
N PRO A 717 -13.52 -40.32 13.50
CA PRO A 717 -13.17 -39.09 14.21
C PRO A 717 -14.34 -38.10 14.23
N VAL A 718 -14.45 -37.35 15.33
CA VAL A 718 -15.52 -36.36 15.55
C VAL A 718 -14.93 -35.04 16.09
N GLN A 719 -15.60 -33.92 15.82
CA GLN A 719 -15.32 -32.61 16.41
C GLN A 719 -16.15 -32.48 17.68
N ARG A 720 -15.49 -32.25 18.83
CA ARG A 720 -16.15 -31.98 20.11
C ARG A 720 -15.69 -30.64 20.66
N VAL A 721 -16.63 -29.79 21.05
CA VAL A 721 -16.33 -28.43 21.53
C VAL A 721 -16.40 -28.41 23.06
N HIS A 722 -15.31 -28.06 23.74
CA HIS A 722 -15.28 -27.88 25.19
C HIS A 722 -15.88 -26.53 25.57
N ASP A 723 -16.69 -26.47 26.63
CA ASP A 723 -17.31 -25.21 27.09
C ASP A 723 -16.32 -24.25 27.78
N ASP A 724 -15.32 -24.77 28.48
CA ASP A 724 -14.27 -23.98 29.11
C ASP A 724 -13.22 -23.52 28.08
N PRO A 725 -12.90 -22.21 27.98
CA PRO A 725 -11.81 -21.71 27.13
C PRO A 725 -10.44 -22.06 27.73
N GLN A 726 -9.98 -23.28 27.48
CA GLN A 726 -8.69 -23.82 27.91
C GLN A 726 -7.50 -23.09 27.26
N VAL A 727 -7.17 -21.89 27.76
CA VAL A 727 -6.02 -21.11 27.30
C VAL A 727 -5.34 -20.37 28.46
N GLU A 728 -4.01 -20.39 28.45
CA GLU A 728 -3.14 -19.66 29.36
C GLU A 728 -2.24 -18.69 28.59
N LEU A 729 -1.98 -17.52 29.19
CA LEU A 729 -1.00 -16.55 28.69
C LEU A 729 0.28 -16.67 29.51
N VAL A 730 1.26 -17.40 29.00
CA VAL A 730 2.58 -17.57 29.63
C VAL A 730 3.34 -16.23 29.53
N ILE A 731 3.84 -15.70 30.63
CA ILE A 731 4.62 -14.45 30.64
C ILE A 731 6.12 -14.77 30.68
N GLU A 732 6.82 -14.47 29.59
CA GLU A 732 8.20 -14.90 29.37
C GLU A 732 9.21 -13.96 30.03
N VAL A 733 10.03 -14.49 30.92
CA VAL A 733 10.99 -13.72 31.73
C VAL A 733 12.01 -13.00 30.81
N PRO A 734 12.25 -11.69 30.98
CA PRO A 734 13.28 -10.97 30.23
C PRO A 734 14.67 -11.57 30.48
N GLN A 735 15.40 -11.87 29.40
CA GLN A 735 16.81 -12.25 29.47
C GLN A 735 17.67 -11.03 29.10
N PRO A 736 18.52 -10.51 30.01
CA PRO A 736 19.39 -9.37 29.73
C PRO A 736 20.31 -9.64 28.53
N GLY A 737 20.52 -8.61 27.70
CA GLY A 737 21.44 -8.65 26.56
C GLY A 737 20.88 -9.23 25.26
N MET A 738 19.80 -10.02 25.29
CA MET A 738 19.24 -10.64 24.08
C MET A 738 18.11 -9.78 23.43
N PRO A 739 18.18 -9.46 22.12
CA PRO A 739 17.12 -8.77 21.40
C PRO A 739 15.74 -9.44 21.48
N LEU A 740 14.68 -8.64 21.43
CA LEU A 740 13.30 -9.14 21.50
C LEU A 740 12.98 -10.14 20.36
N ALA A 741 13.44 -9.86 19.13
CA ALA A 741 13.22 -10.73 17.98
C ALA A 741 13.87 -12.11 18.14
N GLU A 742 15.11 -12.16 18.67
CA GLU A 742 15.83 -13.41 18.93
C GLU A 742 15.15 -14.22 20.04
N ARG A 743 14.68 -13.56 21.12
CA ARG A 743 13.90 -14.20 22.17
C ARG A 743 12.61 -14.81 21.63
N VAL A 744 11.86 -14.06 20.82
CA VAL A 744 10.62 -14.54 20.17
C VAL A 744 10.91 -15.74 19.27
N ALA A 745 11.95 -15.67 18.41
CA ALA A 745 12.33 -16.76 17.52
C ALA A 745 12.70 -18.04 18.28
N ARG A 746 13.49 -17.93 19.37
CA ARG A 746 13.86 -19.08 20.20
C ARG A 746 12.67 -19.70 20.94
N ILE A 747 11.76 -18.87 21.47
CA ILE A 747 10.56 -19.36 22.16
C ILE A 747 9.62 -20.02 21.14
N ALA A 748 9.46 -19.46 19.95
CA ALA A 748 8.73 -20.08 18.84
C ALA A 748 9.34 -21.44 18.44
N ALA A 749 10.65 -21.50 18.18
CA ALA A 749 11.36 -22.73 17.81
C ALA A 749 11.32 -23.81 18.90
N THR A 750 11.20 -23.42 20.18
CA THR A 750 11.00 -24.36 21.30
C THR A 750 9.55 -24.82 21.37
N SER A 751 8.60 -23.89 21.35
CA SER A 751 7.17 -24.19 21.44
C SER A 751 6.67 -25.01 20.25
N ALA A 752 7.13 -24.73 19.04
CA ALA A 752 6.79 -25.47 17.83
C ALA A 752 7.33 -26.91 17.80
N ARG A 753 8.19 -27.32 18.74
CA ARG A 753 8.69 -28.71 18.88
C ARG A 753 7.95 -29.53 19.93
N ILE A 754 7.00 -28.92 20.64
CA ILE A 754 6.15 -29.61 21.64
C ILE A 754 4.85 -30.02 20.92
N PRO A 755 4.54 -31.32 20.78
CA PRO A 755 3.30 -31.79 20.15
C PRO A 755 2.04 -31.27 20.86
N MET A 756 0.92 -31.28 20.14
CA MET A 756 -0.41 -31.02 20.69
C MET A 756 -1.27 -32.28 20.54
N ASP A 757 -1.84 -32.78 21.63
CA ASP A 757 -2.78 -33.90 21.61
C ASP A 757 -4.11 -33.44 21.00
N LEU A 758 -4.48 -33.99 19.84
CA LEU A 758 -5.72 -33.64 19.17
C LEU A 758 -6.98 -34.09 19.92
N ALA A 759 -6.93 -35.14 20.73
CA ALA A 759 -8.06 -35.67 21.46
C ALA A 759 -8.31 -34.92 22.79
N ALA A 760 -7.26 -34.38 23.42
CA ALA A 760 -7.34 -33.69 24.72
C ALA A 760 -7.26 -32.15 24.64
N GLY A 761 -6.49 -31.60 23.71
CA GLY A 761 -6.18 -30.17 23.65
C GLY A 761 -5.32 -29.67 24.82
N PRO A 762 -5.16 -28.34 24.99
CA PRO A 762 -5.65 -27.27 24.10
C PRO A 762 -4.80 -27.12 22.83
N LEU A 763 -5.44 -26.71 21.73
CA LEU A 763 -4.82 -26.59 20.41
C LEU A 763 -4.31 -25.17 20.08
N LEU A 764 -4.15 -24.33 21.10
CA LEU A 764 -3.59 -22.98 21.06
C LEU A 764 -2.76 -22.72 22.33
N ARG A 765 -1.53 -22.23 22.15
CA ARG A 765 -0.63 -21.76 23.22
C ARG A 765 -0.27 -20.29 22.99
N ALA A 766 -0.12 -19.51 24.07
CA ALA A 766 0.16 -18.08 24.00
C ALA A 766 1.29 -17.67 24.95
N HIS A 767 2.28 -16.95 24.43
CA HIS A 767 3.44 -16.46 25.17
C HIS A 767 3.59 -14.94 24.99
N LEU A 768 3.62 -14.19 26.09
CA LEU A 768 3.90 -12.76 26.10
C LEU A 768 5.41 -12.52 26.35
N VAL A 769 6.12 -12.12 25.30
CA VAL A 769 7.56 -11.85 25.32
C VAL A 769 7.80 -10.33 25.39
N GLY A 770 8.41 -9.82 26.46
CA GLY A 770 8.69 -8.39 26.61
C GLY A 770 10.15 -8.07 26.95
N ASP A 771 10.67 -6.93 26.51
CA ASP A 771 12.06 -6.48 26.77
C ASP A 771 12.25 -5.82 28.16
N GLY A 772 11.20 -5.81 29.00
CA GLY A 772 11.17 -5.12 30.28
C GLY A 772 10.90 -3.61 30.17
N ARG A 773 10.90 -3.06 28.95
CA ARG A 773 10.47 -1.70 28.62
C ARG A 773 9.12 -1.80 27.89
N ARG A 774 8.65 -0.70 27.28
CA ARG A 774 7.31 -0.64 26.63
C ARG A 774 7.23 -1.37 25.27
N ARG A 775 7.91 -2.51 25.10
CA ARG A 775 7.87 -3.33 23.88
C ARG A 775 7.59 -4.79 24.20
N PHE A 776 6.55 -5.32 23.57
CA PHE A 776 6.08 -6.68 23.75
C PHE A 776 5.75 -7.32 22.41
N ALA A 777 5.83 -8.64 22.36
CA ALA A 777 5.34 -9.49 21.30
C ALA A 777 4.50 -10.61 21.92
N LEU A 778 3.32 -10.86 21.37
CA LEU A 778 2.48 -12.01 21.71
C LEU A 778 2.70 -13.09 20.66
N LEU A 779 3.39 -14.16 21.04
CA LEU A 779 3.54 -15.37 20.23
C LEU A 779 2.33 -16.28 20.47
N LEU A 780 1.66 -16.68 19.39
CA LEU A 780 0.56 -17.64 19.38
C LEU A 780 0.98 -18.87 18.57
N VAL A 781 0.98 -20.05 19.18
CA VAL A 781 1.27 -21.32 18.51
C VAL A 781 -0.01 -22.14 18.48
N ALA A 782 -0.50 -22.48 17.29
CA ALA A 782 -1.77 -23.19 17.10
C ALA A 782 -1.60 -24.44 16.22
N HIS A 783 -2.45 -25.45 16.42
CA HIS A 783 -2.54 -26.56 15.46
C HIS A 783 -3.37 -26.14 14.24
N HIS A 784 -2.89 -26.42 13.03
CA HIS A 784 -3.50 -25.96 11.78
C HIS A 784 -4.94 -26.48 11.56
N ILE A 785 -5.32 -27.54 12.28
CA ILE A 785 -6.67 -28.14 12.28
C ILE A 785 -7.76 -27.24 12.91
N VAL A 786 -7.36 -26.25 13.73
CA VAL A 786 -8.28 -25.28 14.36
C VAL A 786 -8.07 -23.84 13.86
N CYS A 787 -6.96 -23.54 13.19
CA CYS A 787 -6.64 -22.20 12.72
C CYS A 787 -5.83 -22.25 11.40
N ASP A 788 -6.37 -21.65 10.34
CA ASP A 788 -5.63 -21.31 9.12
C ASP A 788 -5.25 -19.82 9.07
N ASP A 789 -4.48 -19.43 8.05
CA ASP A 789 -3.84 -18.11 7.97
C ASP A 789 -4.87 -16.98 7.81
N TRP A 790 -6.03 -17.29 7.21
CA TRP A 790 -7.17 -16.36 7.17
C TRP A 790 -7.78 -16.21 8.57
N SER A 791 -7.96 -17.31 9.29
CA SER A 791 -8.44 -17.31 10.68
C SER A 791 -7.52 -16.56 11.65
N PHE A 792 -6.21 -16.50 11.40
CA PHE A 792 -5.30 -15.68 12.21
C PHE A 792 -5.64 -14.18 12.14
N SER A 793 -6.03 -13.65 10.97
CA SER A 793 -6.45 -12.24 10.84
C SER A 793 -7.70 -11.93 11.68
N VAL A 794 -8.67 -12.86 11.69
CA VAL A 794 -9.89 -12.80 12.51
C VAL A 794 -9.52 -12.84 14.00
N LEU A 795 -8.61 -13.73 14.40
CA LEU A 795 -8.14 -13.87 15.77
C LEU A 795 -7.50 -12.58 16.31
N VAL A 796 -6.61 -11.93 15.54
CA VAL A 796 -5.96 -10.68 15.98
C VAL A 796 -6.99 -9.54 16.11
N ARG A 797 -7.88 -9.39 15.12
CA ARG A 797 -8.97 -8.39 15.14
C ARG A 797 -9.87 -8.56 16.37
N ASP A 798 -10.32 -9.78 16.64
CA ASP A 798 -11.26 -10.06 17.72
C ASP A 798 -10.57 -10.04 19.10
N LEU A 799 -9.30 -10.44 19.19
CA LEU A 799 -8.48 -10.29 20.41
C LEU A 799 -8.27 -8.82 20.77
N GLY A 800 -8.00 -7.96 19.79
CA GLY A 800 -7.88 -6.51 19.98
C GLY A 800 -9.19 -5.88 20.49
N ARG A 801 -10.33 -6.25 19.88
CA ARG A 801 -11.67 -5.86 20.36
C ARG A 801 -11.94 -6.33 21.79
N CYS A 802 -11.55 -7.57 22.13
CA CYS A 802 -11.63 -8.06 23.51
C CYS A 802 -10.75 -7.25 24.47
N TYR A 803 -9.53 -6.89 24.06
CA TYR A 803 -8.60 -6.12 24.88
C TYR A 803 -9.18 -4.75 25.23
N ASP A 804 -9.67 -3.99 24.25
CA ASP A 804 -10.29 -2.69 24.49
C ASP A 804 -11.52 -2.79 25.41
N SER A 805 -12.33 -3.85 25.26
CA SER A 805 -13.49 -4.11 26.13
C SER A 805 -13.10 -4.46 27.56
N GLU A 806 -12.05 -5.27 27.76
CA GLU A 806 -11.54 -5.62 29.09
C GLU A 806 -10.81 -4.45 29.78
N ARG A 807 -10.24 -3.52 28.98
CA ARG A 807 -9.69 -2.25 29.47
C ARG A 807 -10.78 -1.25 29.86
N GLU A 808 -11.82 -1.10 29.06
CA GLU A 808 -12.96 -0.23 29.41
C GLU A 808 -13.69 -0.71 30.66
N ALA A 809 -13.96 -2.02 30.77
CA ALA A 809 -14.59 -2.60 31.95
C ALA A 809 -13.75 -2.43 33.24
N ALA A 810 -12.42 -2.37 33.13
CA ALA A 810 -11.55 -2.11 34.28
C ALA A 810 -11.58 -0.64 34.76
N VAL A 811 -12.07 0.29 33.93
CA VAL A 811 -12.12 1.74 34.23
C VAL A 811 -13.55 2.21 34.54
N ARG A 812 -14.58 1.57 33.98
CA ARG A 812 -15.99 1.94 34.17
C ARG A 812 -16.75 0.89 35.01
N VAL A 813 -16.76 1.06 36.33
CA VAL A 813 -17.39 0.14 37.29
C VAL A 813 -18.92 0.00 37.12
N THR A 814 -19.59 0.99 36.51
CA THR A 814 -21.06 1.15 36.57
C THR A 814 -21.82 1.04 35.23
N ARG A 815 -21.19 0.56 34.14
CA ARG A 815 -21.92 0.29 32.88
C ARG A 815 -21.85 -1.18 32.48
N PRO A 816 -22.97 -1.79 32.02
CA PRO A 816 -22.94 -3.12 31.45
C PRO A 816 -22.08 -3.12 30.18
N ARG A 817 -21.36 -4.23 29.97
CA ARG A 817 -20.50 -4.43 28.78
C ARG A 817 -21.37 -4.38 27.52
N PRO A 818 -20.95 -3.68 26.44
CA PRO A 818 -21.67 -3.73 25.17
C PRO A 818 -21.83 -5.19 24.68
N PRO A 819 -23.02 -5.61 24.24
CA PRO A 819 -23.21 -6.94 23.68
C PRO A 819 -22.38 -7.09 22.40
N TRP A 820 -21.75 -8.23 22.25
CA TRP A 820 -20.95 -8.55 21.06
C TRP A 820 -21.92 -8.98 19.94
N PRO A 821 -21.71 -8.60 18.67
CA PRO A 821 -22.59 -9.04 17.59
C PRO A 821 -22.70 -10.56 17.51
N ALA A 822 -23.91 -11.05 17.25
CA ALA A 822 -24.18 -12.45 16.95
C ALA A 822 -23.28 -12.92 15.79
N HIS A 823 -22.82 -14.17 15.83
CA HIS A 823 -21.93 -14.72 14.81
C HIS A 823 -22.76 -15.09 13.57
N PRO A 824 -22.60 -14.43 12.41
CA PRO A 824 -23.47 -14.65 11.25
C PRO A 824 -23.05 -15.88 10.42
N ALA A 825 -21.80 -16.33 10.56
CA ALA A 825 -21.20 -17.41 9.78
C ALA A 825 -21.24 -18.76 10.52
N PRO A 826 -21.36 -19.91 9.80
CA PRO A 826 -21.28 -21.24 10.40
C PRO A 826 -19.90 -21.51 11.01
N GLY A 827 -19.87 -22.19 12.16
CA GLY A 827 -18.65 -22.74 12.73
C GLY A 827 -18.13 -23.97 11.95
N PRO A 828 -16.93 -24.50 12.27
CA PRO A 828 -16.32 -25.62 11.55
C PRO A 828 -17.19 -26.88 11.42
N ALA A 829 -18.05 -27.16 12.41
CA ALA A 829 -19.02 -28.25 12.35
C ALA A 829 -20.09 -28.05 11.27
N GLY A 830 -20.66 -26.84 11.16
CA GLY A 830 -21.63 -26.50 10.12
C GLY A 830 -21.01 -26.52 8.73
N PHE A 831 -19.76 -26.06 8.60
CA PHE A 831 -18.98 -26.16 7.37
C PHE A 831 -18.75 -27.62 6.94
N ALA A 832 -18.35 -28.50 7.86
CA ALA A 832 -18.11 -29.91 7.56
C ALA A 832 -19.37 -30.63 7.06
N LEU A 833 -20.54 -30.31 7.65
CA LEU A 833 -21.83 -30.83 7.19
C LEU A 833 -22.18 -30.32 5.79
N ALA A 834 -22.11 -29.01 5.55
CA ALA A 834 -22.40 -28.42 4.25
C ALA A 834 -21.46 -28.93 3.13
N GLN A 835 -20.15 -29.07 3.41
CA GLN A 835 -19.18 -29.64 2.47
C GLN A 835 -19.53 -31.10 2.11
N ARG A 836 -19.91 -31.92 3.09
CA ARG A 836 -20.31 -33.32 2.87
C ARG A 836 -21.56 -33.39 1.97
N ASP A 837 -22.56 -32.59 2.28
CA ASP A 837 -23.86 -32.65 1.61
C ASP A 837 -23.78 -32.10 0.17
N TRP A 838 -22.96 -31.06 -0.06
CA TRP A 838 -22.61 -30.57 -1.40
C TRP A 838 -21.89 -31.64 -2.24
N LEU A 839 -20.87 -32.31 -1.67
CA LEU A 839 -20.10 -33.34 -2.36
C LEU A 839 -20.95 -34.57 -2.71
N ALA A 840 -21.92 -34.91 -1.86
CA ALA A 840 -22.87 -35.99 -2.11
C ALA A 840 -23.88 -35.65 -3.23
N GLY A 841 -24.14 -34.36 -3.49
CA GLY A 841 -25.08 -33.87 -4.50
C GLY A 841 -24.56 -33.91 -5.95
N PRO A 842 -25.45 -33.72 -6.95
CA PRO A 842 -25.08 -33.84 -8.37
C PRO A 842 -24.00 -32.87 -8.83
N ALA A 843 -23.97 -31.65 -8.27
CA ALA A 843 -22.98 -30.63 -8.61
C ALA A 843 -21.58 -30.99 -8.09
N GLY A 844 -21.46 -31.37 -6.81
CA GLY A 844 -20.19 -31.79 -6.21
C GLY A 844 -19.61 -33.04 -6.87
N ARG A 845 -20.46 -34.04 -7.18
CA ARG A 845 -20.05 -35.24 -7.94
C ARG A 845 -19.50 -34.90 -9.32
N ARG A 846 -20.19 -34.06 -10.08
CA ARG A 846 -19.73 -33.59 -11.40
C ARG A 846 -18.38 -32.87 -11.29
N ALA A 847 -18.25 -31.93 -10.35
CA ALA A 847 -17.02 -31.19 -10.14
C ALA A 847 -15.84 -32.13 -9.79
N LEU A 848 -16.08 -33.13 -8.92
CA LEU A 848 -15.09 -34.16 -8.58
C LEU A 848 -14.69 -35.01 -9.79
N ASP A 849 -15.65 -35.54 -10.56
CA ASP A 849 -15.34 -36.37 -11.74
C ASP A 849 -14.61 -35.57 -12.83
N GLU A 850 -14.90 -34.27 -13.00
CA GLU A 850 -14.18 -33.36 -13.90
C GLU A 850 -12.73 -33.10 -13.45
N VAL A 851 -12.50 -32.80 -12.16
CA VAL A 851 -11.14 -32.65 -11.59
C VAL A 851 -10.35 -33.94 -11.76
N VAL A 852 -10.95 -35.07 -11.39
CA VAL A 852 -10.33 -36.40 -11.53
C VAL A 852 -10.00 -36.70 -12.99
N ALA A 853 -10.87 -36.38 -13.94
CA ALA A 853 -10.62 -36.62 -15.36
C ALA A 853 -9.38 -35.86 -15.87
N GLY A 854 -9.20 -34.58 -15.50
CA GLY A 854 -8.03 -33.79 -15.91
C GLY A 854 -6.69 -34.29 -15.36
N LEU A 855 -6.73 -34.93 -14.18
CA LEU A 855 -5.55 -35.44 -13.47
C LEU A 855 -5.16 -36.88 -13.84
N ARG A 856 -6.00 -37.62 -14.56
CA ARG A 856 -5.71 -39.01 -14.95
C ARG A 856 -4.41 -39.10 -15.76
N GLY A 857 -3.53 -40.01 -15.33
CA GLY A 857 -2.23 -40.24 -15.96
C GLY A 857 -1.21 -39.11 -15.74
N ALA A 858 -1.46 -38.13 -14.86
CA ALA A 858 -0.45 -37.16 -14.48
C ALA A 858 0.61 -37.79 -13.56
N PRO A 859 1.91 -37.46 -13.70
CA PRO A 859 2.95 -37.97 -12.82
C PRO A 859 2.89 -37.29 -11.44
N THR A 860 2.83 -38.09 -10.38
CA THR A 860 2.85 -37.60 -8.99
C THR A 860 4.25 -37.51 -8.39
N LEU A 861 5.29 -37.97 -9.11
CA LEU A 861 6.68 -37.98 -8.65
C LEU A 861 7.59 -37.11 -9.53
N LEU A 862 8.08 -36.02 -8.96
CA LEU A 862 9.13 -35.16 -9.51
C LEU A 862 10.48 -35.57 -8.91
N ALA A 863 11.49 -35.72 -9.79
CA ALA A 863 12.84 -36.11 -9.40
C ALA A 863 13.68 -34.91 -8.92
N LEU A 864 13.13 -34.12 -8.00
CA LEU A 864 13.70 -32.85 -7.51
C LEU A 864 15.13 -32.98 -6.94
N ALA A 865 15.47 -34.16 -6.43
CA ALA A 865 16.74 -34.42 -5.77
C ALA A 865 17.91 -34.65 -6.75
N ALA A 866 17.66 -34.96 -8.03
CA ALA A 866 18.71 -35.39 -8.96
C ALA A 866 19.68 -34.24 -9.33
N GLY A 867 20.92 -34.34 -8.84
CA GLY A 867 22.08 -33.82 -9.58
C GLY A 867 22.41 -34.72 -10.78
N PRO A 868 23.53 -34.50 -11.49
CA PRO A 868 23.94 -35.35 -12.59
C PRO A 868 24.06 -36.82 -12.14
N ALA A 869 23.66 -37.74 -13.02
CA ALA A 869 23.57 -39.16 -12.69
C ALA A 869 24.92 -39.73 -12.24
N THR A 870 25.00 -40.17 -10.98
CA THR A 870 25.85 -41.29 -10.62
C THR A 870 25.12 -42.58 -10.99
N PRO A 871 25.57 -43.34 -12.00
CA PRO A 871 24.94 -44.60 -12.39
C PRO A 871 25.31 -45.74 -11.43
N ASP A 872 25.26 -45.50 -10.11
CA ASP A 872 25.31 -46.54 -9.08
C ASP A 872 24.75 -46.12 -7.70
N ALA A 873 23.75 -45.21 -7.68
CA ALA A 873 22.94 -44.98 -6.48
C ALA A 873 21.82 -46.03 -6.44
N GLY A 874 22.13 -47.20 -5.90
CA GLY A 874 21.20 -48.32 -5.76
C GLY A 874 19.92 -47.99 -4.98
N GLN A 875 18.97 -48.92 -4.99
CA GLN A 875 17.71 -48.86 -4.25
C GLN A 875 17.93 -48.33 -2.81
N PRO A 876 17.03 -47.48 -2.26
CA PRO A 876 17.14 -46.99 -0.89
C PRO A 876 17.34 -48.17 0.06
N THR A 877 18.49 -48.20 0.73
CA THR A 877 18.90 -49.34 1.54
C THR A 877 17.90 -49.57 2.67
N ALA A 878 17.18 -50.69 2.61
CA ALA A 878 16.39 -51.20 3.72
C ALA A 878 17.37 -51.61 4.85
N GLY A 879 17.80 -50.63 5.65
CA GLY A 879 19.03 -50.77 6.44
C GLY A 879 19.21 -49.77 7.58
N ARG A 880 18.16 -49.08 8.03
CA ARG A 880 18.06 -48.51 9.39
C ARG A 880 16.65 -48.78 9.92
N GLY A 881 16.55 -49.05 11.22
CA GLY A 881 15.37 -49.68 11.82
C GLY A 881 14.07 -48.90 11.61
N ALA A 882 12.95 -49.61 11.54
CA ALA A 882 11.61 -49.04 11.46
C ALA A 882 11.15 -48.46 12.82
N GLY A 883 11.85 -47.43 13.29
CA GLY A 883 11.53 -46.68 14.51
C GLY A 883 11.38 -45.19 14.19
N ALA A 884 10.18 -44.67 14.42
CA ALA A 884 9.72 -43.32 14.07
C ALA A 884 9.77 -42.96 12.57
N LEU A 885 8.78 -42.18 12.12
CA LEU A 885 8.87 -41.48 10.85
C LEU A 885 9.79 -40.28 11.08
N ASP A 886 11.06 -40.34 10.65
CA ASP A 886 11.99 -39.20 10.81
C ASP A 886 11.32 -37.89 10.40
N ARG A 887 11.32 -36.92 11.32
CA ARG A 887 10.78 -35.58 11.10
C ARG A 887 11.35 -35.02 9.78
N PRO A 888 10.51 -34.56 8.83
CA PRO A 888 11.01 -33.81 7.69
C PRO A 888 11.49 -32.44 8.18
N ASP A 889 12.76 -32.36 8.53
CA ASP A 889 13.42 -31.09 8.82
C ASP A 889 13.19 -30.15 7.63
N GLY A 890 12.68 -28.96 7.94
CA GLY A 890 12.35 -27.94 6.96
C GLY A 890 13.08 -26.64 7.26
N ALA A 891 13.45 -25.94 6.21
CA ALA A 891 13.99 -24.60 6.30
C ALA A 891 13.20 -23.67 5.37
N SER A 892 13.22 -22.38 5.71
CA SER A 892 12.55 -21.34 4.93
C SER A 892 13.54 -20.25 4.53
N LEU A 893 13.49 -19.84 3.27
CA LEU A 893 14.32 -18.78 2.70
C LEU A 893 13.40 -17.71 2.08
N ARG A 894 13.40 -16.52 2.68
CA ARG A 894 12.66 -15.35 2.16
C ARG A 894 13.63 -14.44 1.42
N VAL A 895 13.35 -14.17 0.15
CA VAL A 895 14.21 -13.36 -0.74
C VAL A 895 13.36 -12.35 -1.49
N PRO A 896 13.74 -11.06 -1.60
CA PRO A 896 13.04 -10.12 -2.46
C PRO A 896 13.18 -10.52 -3.93
N VAL A 897 12.09 -10.42 -4.69
CA VAL A 897 12.14 -10.29 -6.15
C VAL A 897 12.49 -8.84 -6.45
N ASP A 898 13.41 -8.59 -7.39
CA ASP A 898 13.81 -7.22 -7.69
C ASP A 898 12.61 -6.39 -8.24
N PRO A 899 12.50 -5.10 -7.91
CA PRO A 899 11.34 -4.30 -8.31
C PRO A 899 11.13 -4.21 -9.83
N ALA A 900 12.20 -4.26 -10.62
CA ALA A 900 12.10 -4.17 -12.08
C ALA A 900 11.47 -5.46 -12.66
N THR A 901 11.88 -6.63 -12.19
CA THR A 901 11.24 -7.91 -12.53
C THR A 901 9.81 -7.97 -12.00
N ALA A 902 9.53 -7.50 -10.77
CA ALA A 902 8.17 -7.46 -10.24
C ALA A 902 7.23 -6.60 -11.11
N ASP A 903 7.65 -5.40 -11.51
CA ASP A 903 6.86 -4.53 -12.39
C ASP A 903 6.77 -5.06 -13.83
N ALA A 904 7.83 -5.71 -14.35
CA ALA A 904 7.80 -6.37 -15.65
C ALA A 904 6.82 -7.56 -15.66
N VAL A 905 6.78 -8.35 -14.58
CA VAL A 905 5.81 -9.43 -14.36
C VAL A 905 4.38 -8.88 -14.27
N ARG A 906 4.16 -7.76 -13.58
CA ARG A 906 2.84 -7.08 -13.55
C ARG A 906 2.42 -6.57 -14.94
N ARG A 907 3.35 -6.06 -15.76
CA ARG A 907 3.08 -5.69 -17.17
C ARG A 907 2.78 -6.91 -18.04
N LEU A 908 3.55 -7.99 -17.90
CA LEU A 908 3.32 -9.26 -18.62
C LEU A 908 1.95 -9.86 -18.28
N ALA A 909 1.59 -9.86 -17.00
CA ALA A 909 0.29 -10.29 -16.50
C ALA A 909 -0.84 -9.53 -17.21
N ARG A 910 -0.80 -8.19 -17.19
CA ARG A 910 -1.79 -7.36 -17.92
C ARG A 910 -1.82 -7.66 -19.43
N ALA A 911 -0.66 -7.69 -20.09
CA ALA A 911 -0.55 -7.91 -21.53
C ALA A 911 -1.14 -9.24 -22.01
N HIS A 912 -1.01 -10.31 -21.21
CA HIS A 912 -1.54 -11.64 -21.52
C HIS A 912 -2.90 -11.96 -20.88
N ARG A 913 -3.54 -10.96 -20.23
CA ARG A 913 -4.77 -11.14 -19.45
C ARG A 913 -4.63 -12.30 -18.46
N ALA A 914 -3.64 -12.17 -17.60
CA ALA A 914 -3.27 -13.10 -16.54
C ALA A 914 -3.03 -12.33 -15.24
N SER A 915 -2.93 -13.02 -14.12
CA SER A 915 -2.55 -12.42 -12.83
C SER A 915 -1.08 -12.66 -12.50
N LEU A 916 -0.57 -11.94 -11.49
CA LEU A 916 0.74 -12.19 -10.89
C LEU A 916 0.91 -13.66 -10.49
N TYR A 917 -0.14 -14.27 -9.92
CA TYR A 917 -0.20 -15.69 -9.61
C TYR A 917 0.01 -16.58 -10.85
N MET A 918 -0.68 -16.29 -11.96
CA MET A 918 -0.59 -17.10 -13.19
C MET A 918 0.81 -17.01 -13.84
N VAL A 919 1.42 -15.82 -13.85
CA VAL A 919 2.79 -15.63 -14.36
C VAL A 919 3.81 -16.35 -13.47
N GLY A 920 3.69 -16.20 -12.14
CA GLY A 920 4.56 -16.90 -11.19
C GLY A 920 4.42 -18.43 -11.27
N LEU A 921 3.20 -18.93 -11.45
CA LEU A 921 2.92 -20.36 -11.64
C LEU A 921 3.56 -20.89 -12.92
N ALA A 922 3.43 -20.18 -14.05
CA ALA A 922 4.06 -20.55 -15.31
C ALA A 922 5.60 -20.53 -15.21
N ALA A 923 6.18 -19.54 -14.54
CA ALA A 923 7.62 -19.48 -14.29
C ALA A 923 8.12 -20.60 -13.37
N PHE A 924 7.37 -20.94 -12.32
CA PHE A 924 7.70 -22.06 -11.42
C PHE A 924 7.59 -23.41 -12.15
N ALA A 925 6.55 -23.61 -12.96
CA ALA A 925 6.41 -24.79 -13.81
C ALA A 925 7.49 -24.89 -14.89
N THR A 926 7.94 -23.76 -15.45
CA THR A 926 9.09 -23.71 -16.38
C THR A 926 10.37 -24.17 -15.69
N LEU A 927 10.68 -23.61 -14.52
CA LEU A 927 11.86 -23.98 -13.73
C LEU A 927 11.84 -25.47 -13.36
N LEU A 928 10.70 -25.98 -12.88
CA LEU A 928 10.54 -27.39 -12.52
C LEU A 928 10.64 -28.32 -13.73
N GLY A 929 10.03 -27.96 -14.85
CA GLY A 929 9.98 -28.77 -16.06
C GLY A 929 11.34 -28.89 -16.75
N VAL A 930 12.00 -27.75 -16.98
CA VAL A 930 13.35 -27.71 -17.56
C VAL A 930 14.38 -28.29 -16.59
N GLY A 931 14.26 -27.99 -15.29
CA GLY A 931 15.05 -28.62 -14.23
C GLY A 931 14.96 -30.14 -14.27
N THR A 932 13.77 -30.70 -13.99
CA THR A 932 13.60 -32.14 -13.84
C THR A 932 13.50 -32.94 -15.16
N GLY A 933 13.61 -32.28 -16.31
CA GLY A 933 13.38 -32.89 -17.63
C GLY A 933 11.94 -33.37 -17.84
N ARG A 934 10.99 -32.89 -17.03
CA ARG A 934 9.58 -33.33 -17.06
C ARG A 934 8.75 -32.38 -17.92
N THR A 935 8.05 -32.95 -18.89
CA THR A 935 7.14 -32.23 -19.81
C THR A 935 5.68 -32.21 -19.35
N ASP A 936 5.38 -32.85 -18.21
CA ASP A 936 4.06 -32.95 -17.56
C ASP A 936 4.32 -33.06 -16.05
N LEU A 937 3.66 -32.23 -15.24
CA LEU A 937 3.85 -32.17 -13.79
C LEU A 937 2.59 -31.68 -13.05
N LEU A 938 2.55 -31.96 -11.75
CA LEU A 938 1.52 -31.47 -10.82
C LEU A 938 2.10 -30.42 -9.87
N VAL A 939 1.51 -29.22 -9.83
CA VAL A 939 1.79 -28.16 -8.85
C VAL A 939 0.56 -28.00 -7.95
N GLY A 940 0.73 -28.07 -6.63
CA GLY A 940 -0.31 -27.74 -5.68
C GLY A 940 -0.54 -26.23 -5.57
N THR A 941 -1.79 -25.82 -5.39
CA THR A 941 -2.13 -24.44 -5.00
C THR A 941 -3.12 -24.46 -3.85
N ALA A 942 -3.05 -23.46 -2.96
CA ALA A 942 -4.01 -23.32 -1.86
C ALA A 942 -5.14 -22.35 -2.22
N PHE A 943 -6.34 -22.66 -1.73
CA PHE A 943 -7.51 -21.79 -1.73
C PHE A 943 -8.03 -21.66 -0.30
N ALA A 944 -8.58 -20.50 0.06
CA ALA A 944 -9.13 -20.26 1.39
C ALA A 944 -10.30 -21.21 1.77
N GLY A 945 -10.98 -21.80 0.78
CA GLY A 945 -12.03 -22.82 0.97
C GLY A 945 -13.33 -22.30 1.60
N ARG A 946 -13.58 -20.99 1.52
CA ARG A 946 -14.73 -20.29 2.14
C ARG A 946 -15.76 -19.80 1.10
N THR A 947 -15.81 -20.42 -0.08
CA THR A 947 -16.60 -19.96 -1.23
C THR A 947 -18.01 -20.56 -1.30
N SER A 948 -18.15 -21.87 -1.12
CA SER A 948 -19.46 -22.54 -1.10
C SER A 948 -20.22 -22.38 0.22
N VAL A 949 -19.51 -22.07 1.30
CA VAL A 949 -20.05 -21.86 2.65
C VAL A 949 -19.47 -20.56 3.20
N PRO A 950 -20.28 -19.52 3.46
CA PRO A 950 -19.80 -18.21 3.90
C PRO A 950 -19.26 -18.30 5.33
N ALA A 951 -17.95 -18.43 5.44
CA ALA A 951 -17.21 -18.69 6.67
C ALA A 951 -16.10 -17.64 6.91
N GLU A 952 -16.14 -16.49 6.24
CA GLU A 952 -15.08 -15.46 6.26
C GLU A 952 -14.82 -14.88 7.66
N GLU A 953 -15.82 -14.86 8.53
CA GLU A 953 -15.70 -14.41 9.93
C GLU A 953 -15.38 -15.55 10.93
N SER A 954 -15.36 -16.81 10.48
CA SER A 954 -15.16 -17.98 11.34
C SER A 954 -13.67 -18.34 11.52
N ILE A 955 -13.29 -18.72 12.73
CA ILE A 955 -12.01 -19.40 12.99
C ILE A 955 -12.15 -20.91 12.70
N GLY A 956 -11.14 -21.53 12.09
CA GLY A 956 -11.14 -22.96 11.74
C GLY A 956 -10.07 -23.33 10.70
N CYS A 957 -10.13 -24.58 10.21
CA CYS A 957 -9.32 -25.09 9.12
C CYS A 957 -10.20 -25.25 7.87
N PHE A 958 -10.17 -24.26 6.99
CA PHE A 958 -10.98 -24.23 5.76
C PHE A 958 -10.13 -24.34 4.49
N VAL A 959 -8.82 -24.06 4.60
CA VAL A 959 -7.87 -24.15 3.49
C VAL A 959 -7.97 -25.47 2.73
N ASN A 960 -8.11 -25.39 1.41
CA ASN A 960 -8.10 -26.55 0.51
C ASN A 960 -6.90 -26.47 -0.44
N THR A 961 -6.35 -27.61 -0.83
CA THR A 961 -5.24 -27.71 -1.80
C THR A 961 -5.75 -28.33 -3.10
N MET A 962 -5.53 -27.67 -4.22
CA MET A 962 -5.89 -28.19 -5.55
C MET A 962 -4.63 -28.54 -6.35
N PRO A 963 -4.54 -29.73 -6.96
CA PRO A 963 -3.48 -30.06 -7.92
C PRO A 963 -3.77 -29.42 -9.28
N LEU A 964 -2.78 -28.70 -9.83
CA LEU A 964 -2.79 -28.15 -11.17
C LEU A 964 -1.85 -28.97 -12.05
N ARG A 965 -2.35 -29.50 -13.17
CA ARG A 965 -1.54 -30.18 -14.17
C ARG A 965 -1.06 -29.18 -15.21
N LEU A 966 0.25 -29.12 -15.42
CA LEU A 966 0.89 -28.21 -16.37
C LEU A 966 1.89 -28.99 -17.23
N ARG A 967 1.99 -28.64 -18.51
CA ARG A 967 2.86 -29.31 -19.49
C ARG A 967 4.00 -28.43 -20.01
N PRO A 968 5.06 -28.18 -19.21
CA PRO A 968 6.19 -27.32 -19.57
C PRO A 968 7.15 -28.02 -20.55
N ALA A 969 6.66 -28.39 -21.74
CA ALA A 969 7.48 -29.01 -22.78
C ALA A 969 8.52 -28.01 -23.32
N PRO A 970 9.85 -28.33 -23.32
CA PRO A 970 10.93 -27.37 -23.57
C PRO A 970 10.83 -26.54 -24.86
N GLY A 971 10.18 -27.06 -25.89
CA GLY A 971 10.01 -26.39 -27.19
C GLY A 971 8.80 -25.45 -27.32
N ARG A 972 7.91 -25.37 -26.31
CA ARG A 972 6.80 -24.39 -26.28
C ARG A 972 7.31 -23.00 -25.92
N SER A 973 6.55 -21.96 -26.25
CA SER A 973 6.82 -20.61 -25.75
C SER A 973 6.42 -20.45 -24.28
N PHE A 974 6.94 -19.42 -23.61
CA PHE A 974 6.43 -19.04 -22.30
C PHE A 974 4.97 -18.60 -22.35
N ALA A 975 4.56 -17.88 -23.40
CA ALA A 975 3.17 -17.45 -23.63
C ALA A 975 2.20 -18.65 -23.70
N ASP A 976 2.58 -19.75 -24.36
CA ASP A 976 1.76 -20.97 -24.43
C ASP A 976 1.57 -21.60 -23.06
N LEU A 977 2.61 -21.61 -22.21
CA LEU A 977 2.53 -22.14 -20.86
C LEU A 977 1.78 -21.19 -19.92
N LEU A 978 1.90 -19.87 -20.12
CA LEU A 978 1.14 -18.86 -19.37
C LEU A 978 -0.36 -18.97 -19.67
N ALA A 979 -0.75 -19.20 -20.92
CA ALA A 979 -2.13 -19.49 -21.29
C ALA A 979 -2.65 -20.77 -20.61
N GLU A 980 -1.87 -21.86 -20.64
CA GLU A 980 -2.24 -23.10 -19.93
C GLU A 980 -2.31 -22.91 -18.41
N ALA A 981 -1.38 -22.15 -17.81
CA ALA A 981 -1.37 -21.85 -16.38
C ALA A 981 -2.58 -21.00 -15.97
N ARG A 982 -2.98 -20.03 -16.80
CA ARG A 982 -4.21 -19.25 -16.64
C ARG A 982 -5.43 -20.16 -16.68
N ASP A 983 -5.57 -20.96 -17.72
CA ASP A 983 -6.74 -21.80 -17.94
C ASP A 983 -6.86 -22.89 -16.86
N ALA A 984 -5.74 -23.50 -16.44
CA ALA A 984 -5.67 -24.44 -15.32
C ALA A 984 -6.04 -23.80 -13.98
N ALA A 985 -5.52 -22.59 -13.70
CA ALA A 985 -5.84 -21.85 -12.47
C ALA A 985 -7.34 -21.52 -12.39
N LEU A 986 -7.94 -21.06 -13.50
CA LEU A 986 -9.37 -20.75 -13.57
C LEU A 986 -10.24 -22.01 -13.46
N ALA A 987 -9.85 -23.10 -14.10
CA ALA A 987 -10.54 -24.38 -14.01
C ALA A 987 -10.49 -24.98 -12.59
N ALA A 988 -9.38 -24.81 -11.87
CA ALA A 988 -9.25 -25.25 -10.49
C ALA A 988 -10.02 -24.34 -9.52
N ALA A 989 -9.95 -23.02 -9.70
CA ALA A 989 -10.66 -22.09 -8.85
C ALA A 989 -12.20 -22.20 -9.00
N ALA A 990 -12.70 -22.47 -10.20
CA ALA A 990 -14.11 -22.82 -10.46
C ALA A 990 -14.57 -24.11 -9.75
N ARG A 991 -13.63 -24.91 -9.22
CA ARG A 991 -13.86 -26.20 -8.56
C ARG A 991 -13.15 -26.28 -7.20
N GLN A 992 -12.82 -25.13 -6.59
CA GLN A 992 -12.00 -25.05 -5.38
C GLN A 992 -12.64 -25.68 -4.13
N ASP A 993 -13.96 -25.89 -4.16
CA ASP A 993 -14.71 -26.56 -3.09
C ASP A 993 -14.59 -28.11 -3.15
N VAL A 994 -14.05 -28.69 -4.25
CA VAL A 994 -13.76 -30.13 -4.34
C VAL A 994 -12.62 -30.49 -3.38
N PRO A 995 -12.84 -31.32 -2.34
CA PRO A 995 -11.79 -31.57 -1.36
C PRO A 995 -10.64 -32.40 -1.91
N PHE A 996 -9.39 -32.03 -1.59
CA PHE A 996 -8.19 -32.75 -2.00
C PHE A 996 -8.28 -34.27 -1.78
N ASP A 997 -8.70 -34.70 -0.59
CA ASP A 997 -8.73 -36.12 -0.24
C ASP A 997 -9.79 -36.92 -1.01
N ALA A 998 -10.89 -36.28 -1.44
CA ALA A 998 -11.86 -36.92 -2.34
C ALA A 998 -11.25 -37.18 -3.73
N VAL A 999 -10.38 -36.28 -4.21
CA VAL A 999 -9.60 -36.46 -5.45
C VAL A 999 -8.58 -37.59 -5.28
N VAL A 1000 -7.87 -37.65 -4.14
CA VAL A 1000 -6.91 -38.73 -3.83
C VAL A 1000 -7.62 -40.10 -3.75
N GLU A 1001 -8.74 -40.20 -3.05
CA GLU A 1001 -9.52 -41.44 -2.90
C GLU A 1001 -10.03 -41.97 -4.24
N ARG A 1002 -10.43 -41.05 -5.14
CA ARG A 1002 -10.97 -41.38 -6.47
C ARG A 1002 -9.89 -41.69 -7.50
N LEU A 1003 -8.74 -41.02 -7.47
CA LEU A 1003 -7.60 -41.30 -8.36
C LEU A 1003 -6.77 -42.52 -7.93
N ARG A 1004 -6.70 -42.80 -6.62
CA ARG A 1004 -5.86 -43.86 -6.02
C ARG A 1004 -4.40 -43.83 -6.52
N PRO A 1005 -3.68 -42.70 -6.40
CA PRO A 1005 -2.29 -42.59 -6.84
C PRO A 1005 -1.37 -43.54 -6.05
N ALA A 1006 -0.23 -43.90 -6.65
CA ALA A 1006 0.81 -44.65 -5.97
C ALA A 1006 1.28 -43.91 -4.71
N ARG A 1007 1.21 -44.57 -3.55
CA ARG A 1007 1.57 -43.97 -2.26
C ARG A 1007 3.06 -44.14 -1.97
N HIS A 1008 3.70 -43.07 -1.53
CA HIS A 1008 5.06 -43.09 -1.00
C HIS A 1008 5.05 -42.71 0.49
N PRO A 1009 5.71 -43.47 1.40
CA PRO A 1009 5.60 -43.24 2.85
C PRO A 1009 6.01 -41.86 3.34
N ARG A 1010 6.93 -41.17 2.64
CA ARG A 1010 7.47 -39.86 3.01
C ARG A 1010 7.11 -38.73 2.02
N ARG A 1011 6.05 -38.87 1.22
CA ARG A 1011 5.61 -37.83 0.25
C ARG A 1011 4.10 -37.71 0.14
N ASN A 1012 3.63 -36.52 -0.21
CA ASN A 1012 2.22 -36.20 -0.42
C ASN A 1012 1.64 -37.01 -1.63
N PRO A 1013 0.38 -37.51 -1.58
CA PRO A 1013 -0.17 -38.41 -2.60
C PRO A 1013 -0.30 -37.87 -4.04
N LEU A 1014 -0.39 -36.54 -4.23
CA LEU A 1014 -0.59 -35.95 -5.57
C LEU A 1014 0.33 -34.77 -5.88
N VAL A 1015 0.68 -33.95 -4.89
CA VAL A 1015 1.44 -32.71 -5.10
C VAL A 1015 2.69 -32.70 -4.24
N GLN A 1016 3.86 -32.71 -4.87
CA GLN A 1016 5.15 -32.63 -4.16
C GLN A 1016 5.64 -31.20 -3.98
N VAL A 1017 5.18 -30.32 -4.87
CA VAL A 1017 5.51 -28.91 -4.90
C VAL A 1017 4.24 -28.07 -4.87
N ALA A 1018 4.31 -26.87 -4.30
CA ALA A 1018 3.20 -25.94 -4.32
C ALA A 1018 3.62 -24.51 -4.63
N PHE A 1019 2.71 -23.76 -5.25
CA PHE A 1019 2.89 -22.36 -5.59
C PHE A 1019 1.65 -21.54 -5.22
N GLY A 1020 1.85 -20.29 -4.82
CA GLY A 1020 0.79 -19.29 -4.85
C GLY A 1020 1.22 -17.89 -4.41
N VAL A 1021 0.22 -17.05 -4.11
CA VAL A 1021 0.40 -15.65 -3.67
C VAL A 1021 -0.37 -15.43 -2.36
N GLN A 1022 0.26 -14.77 -1.39
CA GLN A 1022 -0.28 -14.60 -0.04
C GLN A 1022 -1.26 -13.42 0.03
N ASN A 1023 -2.55 -13.70 -0.16
CA ASN A 1023 -3.63 -12.70 -0.16
C ASN A 1023 -4.46 -12.73 1.15
N ALA A 1024 -3.86 -13.12 2.28
CA ALA A 1024 -4.53 -13.13 3.58
C ALA A 1024 -4.76 -11.70 4.11
N PRO A 1025 -5.90 -11.39 4.78
CA PRO A 1025 -6.15 -10.06 5.31
C PRO A 1025 -5.10 -9.62 6.34
N ALA A 1026 -4.79 -8.31 6.37
CA ALA A 1026 -3.85 -7.75 7.33
C ALA A 1026 -4.31 -8.01 8.77
N ALA A 1027 -3.52 -8.77 9.53
CA ALA A 1027 -3.80 -9.11 10.92
C ALA A 1027 -3.45 -7.93 11.86
N THR A 1028 -4.19 -6.83 11.78
CA THR A 1028 -3.91 -5.59 12.54
C THR A 1028 -5.10 -5.11 13.37
N TRP A 1029 -4.82 -4.50 14.51
CA TRP A 1029 -5.79 -3.78 15.33
C TRP A 1029 -5.17 -2.48 15.88
N THR A 1030 -5.88 -1.37 15.77
CA THR A 1030 -5.51 -0.09 16.37
C THR A 1030 -6.32 0.10 17.65
N GLY A 1031 -5.64 0.17 18.80
CA GLY A 1031 -6.30 0.09 20.10
C GLY A 1031 -6.72 1.45 20.67
N SER A 1032 -7.96 1.53 21.16
CA SER A 1032 -8.56 2.73 21.78
C SER A 1032 -7.80 3.19 23.04
N TRP A 1033 -6.95 2.32 23.60
CA TRP A 1033 -6.10 2.59 24.78
C TRP A 1033 -4.63 2.83 24.42
N GLY A 1034 -4.31 3.12 23.15
CA GLY A 1034 -2.95 3.38 22.67
C GLY A 1034 -2.07 2.13 22.64
N LEU A 1035 -2.67 0.95 22.39
CA LEU A 1035 -1.98 -0.32 22.18
C LEU A 1035 -2.38 -0.92 20.84
N ASP A 1036 -1.47 -0.85 19.87
CA ASP A 1036 -1.70 -1.41 18.54
C ASP A 1036 -1.12 -2.83 18.41
N PHE A 1037 -1.77 -3.64 17.59
CA PHE A 1037 -1.45 -5.03 17.32
C PHE A 1037 -1.07 -5.15 15.85
N ALA A 1038 0.09 -5.72 15.54
CA ALA A 1038 0.50 -6.05 14.18
C ALA A 1038 0.95 -7.52 14.08
N GLY A 1039 0.08 -8.36 13.55
CA GLY A 1039 0.26 -9.80 13.39
C GLY A 1039 1.01 -10.18 12.11
N VAL A 1040 1.93 -11.13 12.23
CA VAL A 1040 2.62 -11.81 11.13
C VAL A 1040 2.79 -13.29 11.45
N GLU A 1041 2.72 -14.17 10.45
CA GLU A 1041 3.19 -15.55 10.57
C GLU A 1041 4.73 -15.56 10.60
N LEU A 1042 5.33 -16.43 11.43
CA LEU A 1042 6.76 -16.74 11.34
C LEU A 1042 6.99 -17.76 10.23
N ALA A 1043 8.11 -17.64 9.53
CA ALA A 1043 8.48 -18.62 8.51
C ALA A 1043 8.61 -20.03 9.15
N PRO A 1044 8.06 -21.08 8.52
CA PRO A 1044 7.98 -22.40 9.16
C PRO A 1044 9.33 -23.14 9.24
N ASP A 1045 9.54 -23.80 10.39
CA ASP A 1045 10.68 -24.69 10.73
C ASP A 1045 10.45 -26.17 10.34
N ALA A 1046 9.43 -26.42 9.51
CA ALA A 1046 9.02 -27.74 9.04
C ALA A 1046 8.42 -27.62 7.62
N ALA A 1047 8.78 -28.56 6.74
CA ALA A 1047 8.36 -28.52 5.34
C ALA A 1047 7.29 -29.59 5.07
N ARG A 1048 6.04 -29.13 4.85
CA ARG A 1048 4.85 -29.99 4.62
C ARG A 1048 4.83 -30.66 3.23
N LEU A 1049 5.71 -30.20 2.34
CA LEU A 1049 5.90 -30.63 0.95
C LEU A 1049 7.41 -30.61 0.65
N ASP A 1050 7.83 -31.20 -0.47
CA ASP A 1050 9.26 -31.25 -0.83
C ASP A 1050 9.81 -29.84 -1.11
N LEU A 1051 9.02 -28.98 -1.77
CA LEU A 1051 9.35 -27.57 -2.04
C LEU A 1051 8.07 -26.72 -2.22
N THR A 1052 7.96 -25.57 -1.56
CA THR A 1052 6.88 -24.60 -1.79
C THR A 1052 7.44 -23.21 -2.04
N LEU A 1053 6.74 -22.44 -2.89
CA LEU A 1053 7.05 -21.05 -3.21
C LEU A 1053 5.79 -20.19 -3.07
N TRP A 1054 5.81 -19.25 -2.13
CA TRP A 1054 4.79 -18.22 -1.98
C TRP A 1054 5.34 -16.87 -2.37
N LEU A 1055 4.59 -16.11 -3.17
CA LEU A 1055 4.86 -14.70 -3.40
C LEU A 1055 4.05 -13.83 -2.44
N ASP A 1056 4.64 -12.76 -1.93
CA ASP A 1056 4.09 -11.93 -0.85
C ASP A 1056 4.31 -10.44 -1.21
N GLU A 1057 3.24 -9.66 -1.38
CA GLU A 1057 3.34 -8.23 -1.72
C GLU A 1057 3.44 -7.38 -0.46
N ARG A 1058 4.68 -7.00 -0.08
CA ARG A 1058 4.98 -6.28 1.16
C ARG A 1058 5.66 -4.94 0.89
N ARG A 1059 5.18 -3.88 1.54
CA ARG A 1059 5.83 -2.55 1.58
C ARG A 1059 6.14 -1.95 0.19
N GLY A 1060 5.34 -2.27 -0.83
CA GLY A 1060 5.55 -1.83 -2.21
C GLY A 1060 6.52 -2.68 -3.04
N GLY A 1061 7.02 -3.80 -2.50
CA GLY A 1061 7.83 -4.80 -3.20
C GLY A 1061 7.18 -6.18 -3.25
N LEU A 1062 7.80 -7.10 -3.98
CA LEU A 1062 7.39 -8.49 -4.11
C LEU A 1062 8.45 -9.38 -3.44
N GLU A 1063 8.08 -10.18 -2.45
CA GLU A 1063 8.97 -11.15 -1.81
C GLU A 1063 8.61 -12.58 -2.25
N ALA A 1064 9.62 -13.45 -2.34
CA ALA A 1064 9.48 -14.88 -2.52
C ALA A 1064 9.84 -15.61 -1.22
N LEU A 1065 8.88 -16.31 -0.62
CA LEU A 1065 9.10 -17.24 0.49
C LEU A 1065 9.20 -18.66 -0.06
N TRP A 1066 10.39 -19.23 0.00
CA TRP A 1066 10.65 -20.65 -0.23
C TRP A 1066 10.59 -21.40 1.09
N THR A 1067 9.89 -22.54 1.11
CA THR A 1067 9.98 -23.50 2.22
C THR A 1067 10.27 -24.87 1.63
N TYR A 1068 11.28 -25.54 2.16
CA TYR A 1068 11.88 -26.73 1.56
C TYR A 1068 12.35 -27.74 2.61
N ARG A 1069 12.36 -29.00 2.21
CA ARG A 1069 12.91 -30.11 3.00
C ARG A 1069 14.43 -30.10 2.98
N THR A 1070 15.07 -30.09 4.15
CA THR A 1070 16.53 -30.05 4.25
C THR A 1070 17.21 -31.38 3.96
N ASP A 1071 16.46 -32.49 3.93
CA ASP A 1071 16.94 -33.79 3.42
C ASP A 1071 16.92 -33.88 1.87
N LEU A 1072 16.38 -32.88 1.17
CA LEU A 1072 16.32 -32.80 -0.30
C LEU A 1072 17.06 -31.58 -0.88
N PHE A 1073 17.13 -30.47 -0.13
CA PHE A 1073 17.76 -29.23 -0.56
C PHE A 1073 18.54 -28.57 0.58
N ASP A 1074 19.75 -28.09 0.29
CA ASP A 1074 20.44 -27.10 1.12
C ASP A 1074 20.04 -25.65 0.72
N GLY A 1075 20.38 -24.68 1.58
CA GLY A 1075 20.05 -23.27 1.35
C GLY A 1075 20.77 -22.64 0.15
N GLY A 1076 21.93 -23.15 -0.25
CA GLY A 1076 22.64 -22.74 -1.47
C GLY A 1076 21.88 -23.17 -2.72
N ARG A 1077 21.44 -24.44 -2.77
CA ARG A 1077 20.59 -24.99 -3.84
C ARG A 1077 19.30 -24.19 -4.01
N VAL A 1078 18.61 -23.85 -2.92
CA VAL A 1078 17.37 -23.05 -2.98
C VAL A 1078 17.65 -21.60 -3.37
N THR A 1079 18.74 -20.99 -2.92
CA THR A 1079 19.18 -19.66 -3.39
C THR A 1079 19.44 -19.68 -4.91
N ALA A 1080 20.06 -20.74 -5.42
CA ALA A 1080 20.32 -20.91 -6.84
C ALA A 1080 19.05 -21.22 -7.66
N TRP A 1081 18.03 -21.85 -7.05
CA TRP A 1081 16.69 -21.99 -7.64
C TRP A 1081 15.93 -20.66 -7.67
N HIS A 1082 16.04 -19.83 -6.62
CA HIS A 1082 15.44 -18.51 -6.61
C HIS A 1082 16.02 -17.60 -7.69
N ARG A 1083 17.36 -17.58 -7.86
CA ARG A 1083 18.00 -16.84 -8.96
C ARG A 1083 17.46 -17.26 -10.33
N ARG A 1084 17.32 -18.57 -10.57
CA ARG A 1084 16.74 -19.10 -11.83
C ARG A 1084 15.26 -18.76 -12.00
N PHE A 1085 14.47 -18.83 -10.94
CA PHE A 1085 13.05 -18.42 -10.96
C PHE A 1085 12.90 -16.96 -11.37
N THR A 1086 13.68 -16.07 -10.75
CA THR A 1086 13.70 -14.63 -11.08
C THR A 1086 14.20 -14.40 -12.52
N GLU A 1087 15.18 -15.17 -12.99
CA GLU A 1087 15.66 -15.10 -14.38
C GLU A 1087 14.60 -15.57 -15.40
N VAL A 1088 13.85 -16.64 -15.11
CA VAL A 1088 12.70 -17.07 -15.93
C VAL A 1088 11.66 -15.95 -16.01
N LEU A 1089 11.29 -15.33 -14.88
CA LEU A 1089 10.36 -14.19 -14.84
C LEU A 1089 10.87 -13.02 -15.68
N ARG A 1090 12.15 -12.67 -15.57
CA ARG A 1090 12.79 -11.58 -16.32
C ARG A 1090 12.79 -11.84 -17.83
N ARG A 1091 13.11 -13.07 -18.25
CA ARG A 1091 13.10 -13.48 -19.66
C ARG A 1091 11.70 -13.49 -20.23
N ALA A 1092 10.76 -14.12 -19.52
CA ALA A 1092 9.35 -14.16 -19.90
C ALA A 1092 8.74 -12.77 -20.08
N ALA A 1093 9.10 -11.81 -19.22
CA ALA A 1093 8.61 -10.44 -19.30
C ALA A 1093 9.33 -9.58 -20.37
N THR A 1094 10.49 -10.03 -20.87
CA THR A 1094 11.20 -9.38 -21.99
C THR A 1094 10.74 -9.92 -23.33
N ASP A 1095 10.54 -11.23 -23.42
CA ASP A 1095 10.19 -11.97 -24.63
C ASP A 1095 9.29 -13.17 -24.26
N PRO A 1096 7.96 -13.00 -24.32
CA PRO A 1096 7.01 -14.07 -23.99
C PRO A 1096 7.01 -15.22 -25.00
N GLN A 1097 7.55 -15.01 -26.21
CA GLN A 1097 7.56 -16.02 -27.28
C GLN A 1097 8.79 -16.95 -27.19
N ARG A 1098 9.78 -16.59 -26.36
CA ARG A 1098 10.94 -17.41 -26.00
C ARG A 1098 10.55 -18.83 -25.61
N ARG A 1099 11.33 -19.81 -26.05
CA ARG A 1099 11.08 -21.21 -25.72
C ARG A 1099 11.39 -21.49 -24.26
N LEU A 1100 10.65 -22.38 -23.61
CA LEU A 1100 10.87 -22.74 -22.21
C LEU A 1100 12.32 -23.18 -21.93
N ALA A 1101 12.94 -23.93 -22.85
CA ALA A 1101 14.35 -24.32 -22.79
C ALA A 1101 15.31 -23.12 -22.70
N GLU A 1102 14.98 -22.01 -23.38
CA GLU A 1102 15.79 -20.79 -23.48
C GLU A 1102 15.52 -19.83 -22.31
N CYS A 1103 14.55 -20.15 -21.45
CA CYS A 1103 14.26 -19.40 -20.22
C CYS A 1103 15.16 -19.81 -19.04
N VAL A 1104 15.92 -20.92 -19.14
CA VAL A 1104 16.78 -21.45 -18.07
C VAL A 1104 18.14 -21.84 -18.64
N ASP A 1105 19.20 -21.06 -18.36
CA ASP A 1105 20.54 -21.29 -18.94
C ASP A 1105 21.23 -22.60 -18.50
N ASP A 1106 20.95 -23.06 -17.28
CA ASP A 1106 21.49 -24.30 -16.74
C ASP A 1106 20.50 -24.86 -15.69
N PRO A 1107 19.84 -26.00 -15.95
CA PRO A 1107 18.85 -26.57 -15.03
C PRO A 1107 19.42 -27.03 -13.68
N TRP A 1108 20.72 -27.34 -13.55
CA TRP A 1108 21.26 -28.00 -12.35
C TRP A 1108 22.51 -27.37 -11.73
N GLY A 1109 23.29 -26.58 -12.47
CA GLY A 1109 24.51 -25.95 -11.96
C GLY A 1109 25.74 -26.82 -12.19
N ASN A 1110 26.19 -26.88 -13.44
CA ASN A 1110 27.60 -27.13 -13.71
C ASN A 1110 28.34 -25.80 -13.59
N GLU A 1111 28.90 -25.51 -12.41
CA GLU A 1111 30.13 -24.73 -12.38
C GLU A 1111 31.18 -25.52 -13.16
N ARG A 1112 31.62 -24.96 -14.29
CA ARG A 1112 32.82 -25.36 -15.03
C ARG A 1112 33.95 -24.37 -14.71
#